data_AF-A0A401KRP4-F1
#
_entry.id   AF-A0A401KRP4-F1
#
_cell.length_a   1.000
_cell.length_b   1.000
_cell.length_c   1.000
_cell.angle_alpha   90.00
_cell.angle_beta   90.00
_cell.angle_gamma   90.00
#
_symmetry.space_group_name_H-M   'P 1'
#
loop_
_entity.id
_entity.type
_entity.pdbx_description
1 polymer ?
#
loop_
_entity_poly.entity_id
_entity_poly.type
_entity_poly.pdbx_seq_one_letter_code
_entity_poly.pdbx_strand_id
1 'polypeptide(L)'
;MPILPRLHLFEIADQPWCPDKAIEYVQLCLTHCWNLRLPPIAKASSADVACDVLAENFPDISSFTFVDLGSGAGGPSSTLERLLNARLRAQHLPPAQFLLTDLNPHPREWAALIKQQENISYISESVDATKCDRLVPQIRKECRMFNVAFHHFDDPLAMPMLRSAIESADAFMYVIKPHKYTYLDLLLRYSMLILPGLVLIAFQYTLLRFWRSPLHLLFTFVLPLAPLLMVFDGFVSIMRCRTPDELHDLVRRSDAAGLENWEFRSGKSPVMYPTTNVHWFMGVKKTAHGSINMHPTIATLSILAVASLAEAVAIEARSQNATPLTPSPSATTTGIDWFQTTPESYQGTTATGVAPFLAETNPAPFGQKTLSPNDPLETSEPIEGAAGRNIFHYMGNLSPYHVPDGFGVDEYPLPKGSNITQMHMIHRHGSRYPSSSEGLASWAQKIINSTASGNNFTGALSFLNDWDYGLGLEILVPKGRQELYDSGVLNFYNYGHLYNASSPHKLVARTTTQDRMLKSAENFLAGFFGLEWTEKANLLPIIEGVGYNNSLIGTYSCTRALEYMAYNATTPLSTWKNIYLKARTEALRTLTGSYNWTTTDSFNAQDMCAYETISYGYSQFCEVFTFEEFENFGYAFDIEFANMVGFACPAGRAQGIAWVEEFLARVEGHLLQTTGTNANMTLDTNPVTFPTDQNLYLDFSHDAGIVAVLTAFGFRQFAESLPATGPPLYQQFKSSKIVPFAGRTNIEIIKAPNQVAAVRPAGDQSDAYVDGTGETFYVHFLQNQRTLPLHSSFEECEYRDDGWCELSTFMAVQKKSLERSQFEYACFGNWTVTEYGTVTDGVPV
;
A
#
# COMPACT_ATOMS: atom_id res chain seq x y z
N MET A 1 -1.34 -13.14 7.10
CA MET A 1 0.02 -12.57 7.25
C MET A 1 0.48 -12.77 8.70
N PRO A 2 1.77 -12.56 9.09
CA PRO A 2 2.09 -12.36 10.50
C PRO A 2 1.30 -11.13 11.03
N ILE A 3 0.83 -11.20 12.28
CA ILE A 3 -0.05 -10.15 12.86
C ILE A 3 0.78 -8.96 13.38
N LEU A 4 2.07 -9.19 13.65
CA LEU A 4 3.05 -8.16 13.99
C LEU A 4 4.03 -7.98 12.82
N PRO A 5 4.34 -6.74 12.39
CA PRO A 5 5.42 -6.48 11.45
C PRO A 5 6.78 -6.86 12.08
N ARG A 6 7.79 -7.08 11.24
CA ARG A 6 9.19 -7.21 11.68
C ARG A 6 9.63 -5.88 12.30
N LEU A 7 10.26 -5.93 13.47
CA LEU A 7 10.65 -4.72 14.22
C LEU A 7 12.18 -4.57 14.26
N HIS A 8 12.65 -3.41 13.83
CA HIS A 8 14.05 -3.01 13.86
C HIS A 8 14.44 -2.49 15.25
N LEU A 9 14.31 -3.35 16.27
CA LEU A 9 14.78 -3.08 17.62
C LEU A 9 16.29 -3.34 17.73
N PHE A 10 16.96 -2.69 18.67
CA PHE A 10 18.39 -2.91 18.92
C PHE A 10 18.61 -4.10 19.86
N GLU A 11 19.66 -4.88 19.61
CA GLU A 11 20.20 -5.84 20.58
C GLU A 11 21.26 -5.16 21.43
N ILE A 12 21.36 -5.53 22.70
CA ILE A 12 22.36 -5.00 23.65
C ILE A 12 23.74 -5.52 23.26
N ALA A 13 23.88 -6.77 22.85
CA ALA A 13 25.15 -7.29 22.31
C ALA A 13 25.63 -6.58 21.03
N ASP A 14 24.72 -5.99 20.23
CA ASP A 14 25.07 -5.18 19.05
C ASP A 14 25.59 -3.77 19.42
N GLN A 15 25.52 -3.35 20.69
CA GLN A 15 25.84 -1.96 21.09
C GLN A 15 27.34 -1.72 21.37
N PRO A 16 27.91 -0.58 20.92
CA PRO A 16 29.32 -0.24 21.16
C PRO A 16 29.67 0.09 22.62
N TRP A 17 28.67 0.13 23.51
CA TRP A 17 28.86 0.27 24.97
C TRP A 17 28.76 -1.08 25.73
N CYS A 18 28.39 -2.17 25.05
CA CYS A 18 28.30 -3.49 25.66
C CYS A 18 29.72 -4.08 25.84
N PRO A 19 30.11 -4.55 27.05
CA PRO A 19 31.46 -5.07 27.26
C PRO A 19 31.72 -6.36 26.48
N ASP A 20 32.88 -6.47 25.83
CA ASP A 20 33.29 -7.64 25.01
C ASP A 20 33.03 -8.99 25.71
N LYS A 21 33.28 -9.07 27.02
CA LYS A 21 33.11 -10.29 27.84
C LYS A 21 31.65 -10.68 28.05
N ALA A 22 30.71 -9.74 27.96
CA ALA A 22 29.29 -10.03 27.97
C ALA A 22 28.86 -10.59 26.61
N ILE A 23 29.37 -10.02 25.51
CA ILE A 23 29.16 -10.51 24.14
C ILE A 23 29.71 -11.94 23.99
N GLU A 24 30.96 -12.18 24.41
CA GLU A 24 31.62 -13.49 24.48
C GLU A 24 30.74 -14.51 25.24
N TYR A 25 30.28 -14.14 26.44
CA TYR A 25 29.43 -15.00 27.26
C TYR A 25 28.08 -15.33 26.60
N VAL A 26 27.45 -14.37 25.93
CA VAL A 26 26.19 -14.57 25.18
C VAL A 26 26.42 -15.52 24.00
N GLN A 27 27.45 -15.28 23.17
CA GLN A 27 27.79 -16.15 22.05
C GLN A 27 28.06 -17.60 22.50
N LEU A 28 28.77 -17.78 23.62
CA LEU A 28 29.03 -19.10 24.22
C LEU A 28 27.74 -19.77 24.73
N CYS A 29 26.82 -19.02 25.35
CA CYS A 29 25.52 -19.53 25.79
C CYS A 29 24.61 -19.92 24.61
N LEU A 30 24.58 -19.12 23.54
CA LEU A 30 23.85 -19.43 22.30
C LEU A 30 24.44 -20.67 21.60
N THR A 31 25.77 -20.79 21.57
CA THR A 31 26.47 -21.99 21.05
C THR A 31 26.17 -23.22 21.92
N HIS A 32 26.01 -23.07 23.23
CA HIS A 32 25.55 -24.16 24.09
C HIS A 32 24.09 -24.54 23.78
N CYS A 33 23.19 -23.56 23.61
CA CYS A 33 21.79 -23.77 23.25
C CYS A 33 21.62 -24.56 21.94
N TRP A 34 22.43 -24.25 20.92
CA TRP A 34 22.39 -24.94 19.62
C TRP A 34 22.76 -26.43 19.70
N ASN A 35 23.62 -26.78 20.66
CA ASN A 35 24.17 -28.12 20.85
C ASN A 35 23.45 -28.92 21.94
N LEU A 36 22.51 -28.30 22.65
CA LEU A 36 21.78 -28.92 23.74
C LEU A 36 20.80 -29.98 23.20
N ARG A 37 20.85 -31.19 23.77
CA ARG A 37 19.85 -32.25 23.56
C ARG A 37 19.13 -32.49 24.88
N LEU A 38 17.80 -32.55 24.85
CA LEU A 38 16.95 -32.70 26.04
C LEU A 38 16.03 -33.93 25.95
N PRO A 39 16.55 -35.16 26.18
CA PRO A 39 15.70 -36.34 26.31
C PRO A 39 14.76 -36.22 27.51
N PRO A 40 13.49 -36.64 27.43
CA PRO A 40 12.82 -37.28 26.29
C PRO A 40 12.16 -36.30 25.29
N ILE A 41 12.26 -34.98 25.52
CA ILE A 41 11.45 -33.94 24.87
C ILE A 41 11.95 -33.59 23.46
N ALA A 42 13.27 -33.63 23.25
CA ALA A 42 13.92 -33.43 21.95
C ALA A 42 14.76 -34.66 21.56
N LYS A 43 14.58 -35.16 20.33
CA LYS A 43 15.32 -36.32 19.79
C LYS A 43 16.71 -35.95 19.23
N ALA A 44 16.91 -34.67 18.91
CA ALA A 44 18.06 -34.11 18.23
C ALA A 44 18.33 -32.69 18.76
N SER A 45 19.53 -32.15 18.52
CA SER A 45 19.83 -30.73 18.76
C SER A 45 19.47 -29.87 17.54
N SER A 46 19.48 -28.54 17.68
CA SER A 46 19.32 -27.64 16.53
C SER A 46 20.43 -27.84 15.48
N ALA A 47 21.66 -28.14 15.92
CA ALA A 47 22.77 -28.43 15.03
C ALA A 47 22.59 -29.76 14.26
N ASP A 48 22.05 -30.80 14.92
CA ASP A 48 21.72 -32.08 14.25
C ASP A 48 20.68 -31.87 13.14
N VAL A 49 19.62 -31.11 13.42
CA VAL A 49 18.53 -30.83 12.46
C VAL A 49 19.01 -29.95 11.31
N ALA A 50 19.94 -29.02 11.55
CA ALA A 50 20.60 -28.28 10.47
C ALA A 50 21.48 -29.18 9.59
N CYS A 51 22.15 -30.19 10.15
CA CYS A 51 22.86 -31.22 9.37
C CYS A 51 21.91 -32.14 8.58
N ASP A 52 20.69 -32.39 9.06
CA ASP A 52 19.65 -33.12 8.30
C ASP A 52 19.26 -32.31 7.06
N VAL A 53 18.87 -31.05 7.23
CA VAL A 53 18.48 -30.15 6.11
C VAL A 53 19.58 -30.01 5.05
N LEU A 54 20.84 -29.89 5.48
CA LEU A 54 21.99 -29.87 4.58
C LEU A 54 22.12 -31.17 3.77
N ALA A 55 22.05 -32.33 4.43
CA ALA A 55 22.17 -33.62 3.77
C ALA A 55 20.98 -33.95 2.83
N GLU A 56 19.78 -33.47 3.15
CA GLU A 56 18.57 -33.65 2.34
C GLU A 56 18.56 -32.80 1.07
N ASN A 57 19.14 -31.58 1.10
CA ASN A 57 19.04 -30.63 -0.01
C ASN A 57 20.27 -30.56 -0.93
N PHE A 58 21.44 -31.03 -0.50
CA PHE A 58 22.68 -31.02 -1.29
C PHE A 58 23.08 -32.44 -1.75
N PRO A 59 22.72 -32.87 -2.98
CA PRO A 59 22.89 -34.26 -3.43
C PRO A 59 24.34 -34.71 -3.63
N ASP A 60 25.28 -33.77 -3.79
CA ASP A 60 26.71 -34.01 -3.59
C ASP A 60 27.28 -32.94 -2.64
N ILE A 61 26.91 -33.09 -1.36
CA ILE A 61 27.42 -32.26 -0.26
C ILE A 61 28.95 -32.36 -0.08
N SER A 62 29.59 -33.42 -0.60
CA SER A 62 31.05 -33.60 -0.50
C SER A 62 31.83 -32.64 -1.42
N SER A 63 31.20 -32.15 -2.49
CA SER A 63 31.77 -31.15 -3.42
C SER A 63 31.77 -29.71 -2.89
N PHE A 64 31.01 -29.41 -1.83
CA PHE A 64 30.85 -28.07 -1.29
C PHE A 64 31.86 -27.73 -0.19
N THR A 65 32.24 -26.46 -0.14
CA THR A 65 32.83 -25.82 1.04
C THR A 65 31.80 -24.85 1.60
N PHE A 66 31.49 -25.01 2.89
CA PHE A 66 30.53 -24.19 3.62
C PHE A 66 31.23 -22.99 4.25
N VAL A 67 30.87 -21.79 3.81
CA VAL A 67 31.48 -20.52 4.24
C VAL A 67 30.53 -19.81 5.18
N ASP A 68 30.89 -19.70 6.46
CA ASP A 68 30.09 -18.99 7.47
C ASP A 68 30.47 -17.51 7.49
N LEU A 69 29.58 -16.64 7.03
CA LEU A 69 29.81 -15.19 6.81
C LEU A 69 29.46 -14.31 8.03
N GLY A 70 29.28 -14.92 9.20
CA GLY A 70 29.05 -14.23 10.48
C GLY A 70 29.26 -15.20 11.64
N SER A 71 30.46 -15.78 11.72
CA SER A 71 30.75 -16.93 12.57
C SER A 71 31.11 -16.59 14.04
N GLY A 72 31.41 -15.33 14.36
CA GLY A 72 31.80 -14.88 15.71
C GLY A 72 32.90 -15.76 16.33
N ALA A 73 32.73 -16.19 17.58
CA ALA A 73 33.63 -17.15 18.25
C ALA A 73 33.70 -18.58 17.62
N GLY A 74 33.09 -18.82 16.46
CA GLY A 74 33.10 -20.10 15.71
C GLY A 74 31.76 -20.86 15.67
N GLY A 75 30.74 -20.31 16.33
CA GLY A 75 29.32 -20.61 16.15
C GLY A 75 28.90 -22.10 16.16
N PRO A 76 27.74 -22.43 15.55
CA PRO A 76 27.34 -23.82 15.36
C PRO A 76 28.14 -24.53 14.25
N SER A 77 28.81 -23.80 13.35
CA SER A 77 29.61 -24.37 12.25
C SER A 77 30.68 -25.37 12.71
N SER A 78 31.34 -25.10 13.84
CA SER A 78 32.22 -26.06 14.52
C SER A 78 31.54 -27.41 14.83
N THR A 79 30.24 -27.43 15.08
CA THR A 79 29.49 -28.67 15.32
C THR A 79 28.83 -29.23 14.06
N LEU A 80 28.47 -28.38 13.09
CA LEU A 80 28.03 -28.83 11.77
C LEU A 80 29.12 -29.66 11.07
N GLU A 81 30.39 -29.21 11.09
CA GLU A 81 31.54 -29.99 10.58
C GLU A 81 31.57 -31.40 11.18
N ARG A 82 31.61 -31.47 12.51
CA ARG A 82 31.79 -32.73 13.25
C ARG A 82 30.64 -33.71 12.99
N LEU A 83 29.40 -33.22 12.94
CA LEU A 83 28.21 -34.04 12.72
C LEU A 83 28.08 -34.48 11.26
N LEU A 84 28.27 -33.57 10.31
CA LEU A 84 28.21 -33.87 8.88
C LEU A 84 29.34 -34.82 8.46
N ASN A 85 30.59 -34.54 8.84
CA ASN A 85 31.72 -35.40 8.50
C ASN A 85 31.75 -36.72 9.28
N ALA A 86 31.00 -36.87 10.39
CA ALA A 86 30.71 -38.19 10.96
C ALA A 86 29.76 -39.00 10.06
N ARG A 87 28.71 -38.37 9.52
CA ARG A 87 27.74 -39.01 8.61
C ARG A 87 28.39 -39.40 7.27
N LEU A 88 29.17 -38.50 6.66
CA LEU A 88 29.86 -38.75 5.40
C LEU A 88 30.87 -39.89 5.52
N ARG A 89 31.65 -39.96 6.60
CA ARG A 89 32.53 -41.10 6.89
C ARG A 89 31.76 -42.42 7.04
N ALA A 90 30.60 -42.43 7.70
CA ALA A 90 29.76 -43.63 7.78
C ALA A 90 29.22 -44.07 6.40
N GLN A 91 28.96 -43.13 5.51
CA GLN A 91 28.56 -43.36 4.11
C GLN A 91 29.75 -43.61 3.16
N HIS A 92 31.00 -43.63 3.67
CA HIS A 92 32.24 -43.77 2.89
C HIS A 92 32.46 -42.65 1.85
N LEU A 93 31.88 -41.46 2.09
CA LEU A 93 32.02 -40.27 1.25
C LEU A 93 33.16 -39.34 1.74
N PRO A 94 33.76 -38.53 0.85
CA PRO A 94 34.75 -37.52 1.23
C PRO A 94 34.17 -36.47 2.20
N PRO A 95 34.99 -35.88 3.10
CA PRO A 95 34.53 -34.88 4.04
C PRO A 95 34.22 -33.54 3.35
N ALA A 96 33.10 -32.93 3.74
CA ALA A 96 32.78 -31.54 3.42
C ALA A 96 33.71 -30.60 4.21
N GLN A 97 34.07 -29.48 3.59
CA GLN A 97 35.00 -28.50 4.17
C GLN A 97 34.24 -27.28 4.71
N PHE A 98 34.74 -26.67 5.77
CA PHE A 98 34.15 -25.49 6.42
C PHE A 98 35.17 -24.34 6.49
N LEU A 99 34.70 -23.12 6.26
CA LEU A 99 35.48 -21.89 6.32
C LEU A 99 34.77 -20.87 7.22
N LEU A 100 35.42 -20.48 8.30
CA LEU A 100 34.95 -19.46 9.23
C LEU A 100 35.43 -18.08 8.78
N THR A 101 34.50 -17.14 8.70
CA THR A 101 34.78 -15.73 8.41
C THR A 101 33.90 -14.83 9.27
N ASP A 102 34.30 -13.57 9.43
CA ASP A 102 33.50 -12.55 10.11
C ASP A 102 33.95 -11.16 9.68
N LEU A 103 33.11 -10.15 9.91
CA LEU A 103 33.51 -8.75 9.82
C LEU A 103 34.49 -8.39 10.96
N ASN A 104 34.32 -9.01 12.14
CA ASN A 104 35.19 -8.87 13.31
C ASN A 104 35.78 -10.24 13.70
N PRO A 105 36.86 -10.70 13.06
CA PRO A 105 37.33 -12.09 13.18
C PRO A 105 37.91 -12.45 14.55
N HIS A 106 37.72 -13.71 14.97
CA HIS A 106 38.15 -14.28 16.26
C HIS A 106 39.32 -15.30 16.11
N PRO A 107 40.47 -14.96 15.51
CA PRO A 107 41.49 -15.94 15.12
C PRO A 107 42.15 -16.67 16.31
N ARG A 108 42.09 -16.12 17.53
CA ARG A 108 42.61 -16.80 18.74
C ARG A 108 41.76 -18.01 19.14
N GLU A 109 40.44 -17.89 19.06
CA GLU A 109 39.51 -18.99 19.34
C GLU A 109 39.48 -19.98 18.18
N TRP A 110 39.44 -19.50 16.94
CA TRP A 110 39.44 -20.37 15.75
C TRP A 110 40.74 -21.20 15.66
N ALA A 111 41.91 -20.64 16.01
CA ALA A 111 43.18 -21.38 16.11
C ALA A 111 43.25 -22.36 17.30
N ALA A 112 42.26 -22.36 18.21
CA ALA A 112 42.07 -23.41 19.20
C ALA A 112 41.08 -24.50 18.71
N LEU A 113 40.08 -24.13 17.91
CA LEU A 113 39.11 -25.05 17.29
C LEU A 113 39.76 -25.95 16.22
N ILE A 114 40.52 -25.38 15.28
CA ILE A 114 41.18 -26.16 14.19
C ILE A 114 42.10 -27.26 14.73
N LYS A 115 42.72 -27.06 15.91
CA LYS A 115 43.56 -28.09 16.57
C LYS A 115 42.78 -29.34 17.00
N GLN A 116 41.46 -29.35 16.87
CA GLN A 116 40.57 -30.47 17.19
C GLN A 116 39.76 -30.95 15.98
N GLN A 117 39.86 -30.31 14.82
CA GLN A 117 38.99 -30.54 13.66
C GLN A 117 39.74 -30.32 12.34
N GLU A 118 39.86 -31.37 11.52
CA GLU A 118 40.73 -31.38 10.33
C GLU A 118 40.10 -30.72 9.08
N ASN A 119 38.77 -30.55 9.04
CA ASN A 119 38.03 -30.05 7.86
C ASN A 119 37.45 -28.64 8.05
N ILE A 120 37.98 -27.88 9.02
CA ILE A 120 37.58 -26.49 9.29
C ILE A 120 38.78 -25.55 9.19
N SER A 121 38.56 -24.40 8.59
CA SER A 121 39.55 -23.38 8.26
C SER A 121 38.99 -21.99 8.61
N TYR A 122 39.83 -20.94 8.63
CA TYR A 122 39.37 -19.57 8.84
C TYR A 122 40.15 -18.57 7.98
N ILE A 123 39.54 -17.39 7.74
CA ILE A 123 40.25 -16.19 7.25
C ILE A 123 40.54 -15.30 8.46
N SER A 124 41.79 -14.86 8.64
CA SER A 124 42.22 -14.04 9.80
C SER A 124 41.80 -12.57 9.69
N GLU A 125 41.54 -12.14 8.46
CA GLU A 125 41.21 -10.81 8.00
C GLU A 125 39.69 -10.55 8.07
N SER A 126 39.30 -9.28 8.12
CA SER A 126 37.89 -8.87 8.10
C SER A 126 37.25 -9.15 6.74
N VAL A 127 36.05 -9.74 6.73
CA VAL A 127 35.28 -10.09 5.53
C VAL A 127 33.95 -9.33 5.51
N ASP A 128 33.83 -8.36 4.59
CA ASP A 128 32.58 -7.64 4.33
C ASP A 128 31.64 -8.50 3.44
N ALA A 129 30.65 -9.13 4.08
CA ALA A 129 29.65 -9.94 3.40
C ALA A 129 28.82 -9.18 2.35
N THR A 130 28.77 -7.83 2.37
CA THR A 130 28.06 -7.02 1.35
C THR A 130 28.79 -6.97 0.01
N LYS A 131 30.11 -7.27 -0.01
CA LYS A 131 31.01 -7.16 -1.18
C LYS A 131 31.95 -8.37 -1.28
N CYS A 132 31.46 -9.53 -0.88
CA CYS A 132 32.26 -10.74 -0.75
C CYS A 132 32.42 -11.45 -2.10
N ASP A 133 33.57 -11.30 -2.74
CA ASP A 133 33.98 -12.16 -3.86
C ASP A 133 34.11 -13.64 -3.42
N ARG A 134 34.22 -14.57 -4.38
CA ARG A 134 34.32 -16.01 -4.09
C ARG A 134 35.58 -16.31 -3.27
N LEU A 135 35.41 -16.90 -2.09
CA LEU A 135 36.50 -17.21 -1.16
C LEU A 135 37.06 -18.64 -1.35
N VAL A 136 36.28 -19.52 -1.99
CA VAL A 136 36.63 -20.92 -2.24
C VAL A 136 37.25 -21.08 -3.63
N PRO A 137 38.40 -21.80 -3.77
CA PRO A 137 38.98 -22.09 -5.07
C PRO A 137 38.02 -22.82 -6.02
N GLN A 138 38.02 -22.44 -7.29
CA GLN A 138 37.09 -22.88 -8.36
C GLN A 138 36.92 -24.41 -8.55
N ILE A 139 37.80 -25.22 -7.95
CA ILE A 139 37.73 -26.69 -7.93
C ILE A 139 36.70 -27.26 -6.93
N ARG A 140 36.17 -26.44 -6.01
CA ARG A 140 35.07 -26.78 -5.08
C ARG A 140 33.93 -25.78 -5.21
N LYS A 141 32.71 -26.22 -4.89
CA LYS A 141 31.53 -25.34 -4.86
C LYS A 141 31.51 -24.53 -3.57
N GLU A 142 31.07 -23.28 -3.63
CA GLU A 142 30.90 -22.40 -2.48
C GLU A 142 29.43 -22.38 -2.04
N CYS A 143 29.16 -22.74 -0.78
CA CYS A 143 27.87 -22.53 -0.15
C CYS A 143 27.99 -21.51 0.98
N ARG A 144 27.40 -20.32 0.81
CA ARG A 144 27.42 -19.24 1.80
C ARG A 144 26.36 -19.48 2.88
N MET A 145 26.79 -19.59 4.13
CA MET A 145 25.92 -19.84 5.28
C MET A 145 25.83 -18.60 6.18
N PHE A 146 24.62 -18.37 6.67
CA PHE A 146 24.36 -17.42 7.76
C PHE A 146 23.60 -18.16 8.87
N ASN A 147 24.33 -18.56 9.91
CA ASN A 147 23.82 -19.39 11.00
C ASN A 147 23.03 -18.57 12.01
N VAL A 148 21.82 -18.17 11.63
CA VAL A 148 20.97 -17.20 12.36
C VAL A 148 21.55 -15.77 12.37
N ALA A 149 22.78 -15.51 11.90
CA ALA A 149 23.35 -14.15 11.83
C ALA A 149 22.56 -13.14 10.95
N PHE A 150 21.70 -13.57 10.03
CA PHE A 150 21.11 -12.67 9.01
C PHE A 150 20.04 -11.69 9.53
N HIS A 151 19.62 -11.80 10.79
CA HIS A 151 18.68 -10.84 11.41
C HIS A 151 19.36 -9.56 11.90
N HIS A 152 20.69 -9.55 12.08
CA HIS A 152 21.43 -8.33 12.43
C HIS A 152 21.47 -7.30 11.29
N PHE A 153 21.23 -7.72 10.04
CA PHE A 153 21.36 -6.89 8.84
C PHE A 153 20.01 -6.41 8.33
N ASP A 154 19.81 -5.10 8.27
CA ASP A 154 18.65 -4.47 7.64
C ASP A 154 18.69 -4.55 6.11
N ASP A 155 17.55 -4.30 5.45
CA ASP A 155 17.40 -4.51 4.00
C ASP A 155 18.49 -3.84 3.14
N PRO A 156 18.95 -2.59 3.41
CA PRO A 156 20.04 -1.96 2.67
C PRO A 156 21.40 -2.67 2.74
N LEU A 157 21.65 -3.49 3.75
CA LEU A 157 22.85 -4.32 3.87
C LEU A 157 22.58 -5.75 3.36
N ALA A 158 21.42 -6.29 3.70
CA ALA A 158 21.01 -7.65 3.37
C ALA A 158 20.77 -7.88 1.87
N MET A 159 20.34 -6.85 1.11
CA MET A 159 20.23 -6.93 -0.36
C MET A 159 21.61 -7.08 -1.05
N PRO A 160 22.62 -6.23 -0.79
CA PRO A 160 24.00 -6.45 -1.25
C PRO A 160 24.58 -7.83 -0.87
N MET A 161 24.32 -8.33 0.34
CA MET A 161 24.82 -9.66 0.76
C MET A 161 24.20 -10.80 -0.06
N LEU A 162 22.90 -10.73 -0.35
CA LEU A 162 22.21 -11.67 -1.24
C LEU A 162 22.72 -11.54 -2.67
N ARG A 163 22.86 -10.31 -3.18
CA ARG A 163 23.41 -10.03 -4.51
C ARG A 163 24.79 -10.66 -4.69
N SER A 164 25.71 -10.36 -3.78
CA SER A 164 27.05 -10.91 -3.71
C SER A 164 27.05 -12.45 -3.72
N ALA A 165 26.16 -13.08 -2.94
CA ALA A 165 26.03 -14.54 -2.92
C ALA A 165 25.49 -15.14 -4.23
N ILE A 166 24.52 -14.50 -4.88
CA ILE A 166 23.90 -14.97 -6.14
C ILE A 166 24.86 -14.81 -7.33
N GLU A 167 25.64 -13.71 -7.34
CA GLU A 167 26.58 -13.39 -8.41
C GLU A 167 27.88 -14.21 -8.32
N SER A 168 28.43 -14.48 -7.13
CA SER A 168 29.77 -15.11 -6.97
C SER A 168 29.82 -16.56 -6.45
N ALA A 169 28.77 -17.09 -5.82
CA ALA A 169 28.76 -18.45 -5.25
C ALA A 169 27.93 -19.47 -6.07
N ASP A 170 27.93 -20.73 -5.61
CA ASP A 170 27.14 -21.83 -6.20
C ASP A 170 25.86 -22.13 -5.41
N ALA A 171 25.85 -21.78 -4.11
CA ALA A 171 24.71 -21.91 -3.22
C ALA A 171 24.77 -20.90 -2.06
N PHE A 172 23.63 -20.69 -1.40
CA PHE A 172 23.57 -20.05 -0.10
C PHE A 172 22.48 -20.68 0.78
N MET A 173 22.62 -20.57 2.10
CA MET A 173 21.66 -21.09 3.08
C MET A 173 21.55 -20.20 4.32
N TYR A 174 20.32 -19.83 4.64
CA TYR A 174 19.92 -19.08 5.83
C TYR A 174 19.22 -20.04 6.79
N VAL A 175 19.75 -20.16 8.01
CA VAL A 175 19.07 -20.87 9.10
C VAL A 175 18.36 -19.84 9.98
N ILE A 176 17.07 -20.08 10.27
CA ILE A 176 16.11 -19.07 10.71
C ILE A 176 15.40 -19.57 11.98
N LYS A 177 15.20 -18.68 12.96
CA LYS A 177 14.13 -18.82 13.97
C LYS A 177 12.90 -18.05 13.49
N PRO A 178 11.68 -18.58 13.62
CA PRO A 178 10.52 -18.03 12.90
C PRO A 178 10.00 -16.72 13.50
N HIS A 179 9.66 -15.77 12.63
CA HIS A 179 8.89 -14.55 12.94
C HIS A 179 7.37 -14.74 12.77
N LYS A 180 6.91 -15.87 12.20
CA LYS A 180 5.47 -16.18 12.09
C LYS A 180 4.88 -16.66 13.42
N TYR A 181 4.60 -15.71 14.32
CA TYR A 181 3.77 -15.93 15.50
C TYR A 181 2.48 -15.10 15.42
N THR A 182 1.35 -15.71 15.79
CA THR A 182 0.16 -14.98 16.21
C THR A 182 0.41 -14.35 17.59
N TYR A 183 -0.42 -13.39 18.02
CA TYR A 183 -0.37 -12.92 19.43
C TYR A 183 -0.48 -14.07 20.43
N LEU A 184 -1.25 -15.10 20.11
CA LEU A 184 -1.44 -16.29 20.96
C LEU A 184 -0.19 -17.19 20.96
N ASP A 185 0.45 -17.43 19.80
CA ASP A 185 1.72 -18.16 19.73
C ASP A 185 2.84 -17.41 20.44
N LEU A 186 2.92 -16.08 20.29
CA LEU A 186 3.93 -15.26 20.95
C LEU A 186 3.74 -15.36 22.47
N LEU A 187 2.52 -15.10 22.96
CA LEU A 187 2.21 -15.12 24.39
C LEU A 187 2.39 -16.53 25.00
N LEU A 188 2.02 -17.61 24.31
CA LEU A 188 2.20 -18.99 24.81
C LEU A 188 3.64 -19.50 24.68
N ARG A 189 4.27 -19.42 23.49
CA ARG A 189 5.60 -20.01 23.24
C ARG A 189 6.72 -19.18 23.84
N TYR A 190 6.65 -17.84 23.76
CA TYR A 190 7.71 -17.00 24.32
C TYR A 190 7.69 -17.09 25.86
N SER A 191 6.53 -16.85 26.51
CA SER A 191 6.47 -16.81 27.98
C SER A 191 6.67 -18.16 28.68
N MET A 192 6.19 -19.28 28.11
CA MET A 192 6.22 -20.58 28.79
C MET A 192 7.44 -21.46 28.43
N LEU A 193 8.14 -21.19 27.31
CA LEU A 193 9.20 -22.07 26.80
C LEU A 193 10.50 -21.33 26.48
N ILE A 194 10.46 -20.28 25.67
CA ILE A 194 11.68 -19.59 25.21
C ILE A 194 12.29 -18.76 26.36
N LEU A 195 11.48 -17.95 27.03
CA LEU A 195 11.89 -17.10 28.16
C LEU A 195 12.48 -17.94 29.32
N PRO A 196 11.81 -18.98 29.86
CA PRO A 196 12.42 -19.86 30.87
C PRO A 196 13.66 -20.60 30.35
N GLY A 197 13.66 -21.02 29.08
CA GLY A 197 14.77 -21.75 28.47
C GLY A 197 16.07 -20.95 28.44
N LEU A 198 16.03 -19.70 27.95
CA LEU A 198 17.21 -18.82 27.86
C LEU A 198 17.76 -18.47 29.25
N VAL A 199 16.88 -18.22 30.22
CA VAL A 199 17.25 -17.99 31.63
C VAL A 199 17.94 -19.23 32.22
N LEU A 200 17.36 -20.43 32.04
CA LEU A 200 17.95 -21.67 32.53
C LEU A 200 19.30 -22.00 31.87
N ILE A 201 19.47 -21.67 30.58
CA ILE A 201 20.75 -21.86 29.86
C ILE A 201 21.85 -20.99 30.47
N ALA A 202 21.59 -19.71 30.80
CA ALA A 202 22.57 -18.86 31.47
C ALA A 202 22.97 -19.42 32.84
N PHE A 203 22.00 -19.84 33.65
CA PHE A 203 22.25 -20.49 34.95
C PHE A 203 23.09 -21.78 34.82
N GLN A 204 22.70 -22.68 33.91
CA GLN A 204 23.40 -23.95 33.70
C GLN A 204 24.82 -23.73 33.14
N TYR A 205 24.99 -22.86 32.16
CA TYR A 205 26.29 -22.63 31.52
C TYR A 205 27.30 -21.97 32.48
N THR A 206 26.86 -21.01 33.30
CA THR A 206 27.70 -20.45 34.38
C THR A 206 28.14 -21.53 35.37
N LEU A 207 27.26 -22.46 35.78
CA LEU A 207 27.65 -23.56 36.68
C LEU A 207 28.59 -24.58 36.02
N LEU A 208 28.39 -24.89 34.73
CA LEU A 208 29.19 -25.88 34.02
C LEU A 208 30.57 -25.37 33.60
N ARG A 209 30.71 -24.07 33.29
CA ARG A 209 31.95 -23.49 32.73
C ARG A 209 32.59 -22.40 33.59
N PHE A 210 31.81 -21.63 34.35
CA PHE A 210 32.28 -20.43 35.07
C PHE A 210 32.13 -20.50 36.59
N TRP A 211 31.90 -21.68 37.20
CA TRP A 211 31.72 -21.83 38.66
C TRP A 211 32.89 -21.34 39.53
N ARG A 212 34.08 -21.14 38.93
CA ARG A 212 35.26 -20.55 39.59
C ARG A 212 35.42 -19.04 39.36
N SER A 213 34.48 -18.39 38.68
CA SER A 213 34.53 -16.98 38.34
C SER A 213 33.51 -16.18 39.16
N PRO A 214 33.94 -15.42 40.19
CA PRO A 214 33.03 -14.62 41.02
C PRO A 214 32.20 -13.62 40.21
N LEU A 215 32.75 -13.11 39.10
CA LEU A 215 32.10 -12.15 38.21
C LEU A 215 30.87 -12.75 37.51
N HIS A 216 31.01 -13.95 36.95
CA HIS A 216 29.91 -14.66 36.30
C HIS A 216 28.87 -15.13 37.32
N LEU A 217 29.31 -15.59 38.49
CA LEU A 217 28.39 -15.96 39.58
C LEU A 217 27.57 -14.75 40.06
N LEU A 218 28.20 -13.59 40.26
CA LEU A 218 27.53 -12.34 40.63
C LEU A 218 26.47 -11.96 39.58
N PHE A 219 26.87 -11.85 38.30
CA PHE A 219 25.99 -11.38 37.22
C PHE A 219 24.99 -12.43 36.69
N THR A 220 25.04 -13.66 37.21
CA THR A 220 24.03 -14.69 36.92
C THR A 220 23.08 -14.89 38.11
N PHE A 221 23.59 -15.00 39.34
CA PHE A 221 22.80 -15.44 40.51
C PHE A 221 22.42 -14.33 41.51
N VAL A 222 23.17 -13.22 41.57
CA VAL A 222 22.95 -12.15 42.58
C VAL A 222 22.32 -10.91 41.94
N LEU A 223 22.83 -10.52 40.77
CA LEU A 223 22.30 -9.46 39.91
C LEU A 223 22.13 -10.09 38.52
N PRO A 224 20.95 -10.60 38.13
CA PRO A 224 20.80 -11.49 36.97
C PRO A 224 20.89 -10.80 35.60
N LEU A 225 21.87 -9.93 35.41
CA LEU A 225 22.11 -9.18 34.18
C LEU A 225 22.45 -10.10 33.00
N ALA A 226 23.18 -11.20 33.22
CA ALA A 226 23.50 -12.15 32.15
C ALA A 226 22.26 -12.95 31.67
N PRO A 227 21.39 -13.49 32.56
CA PRO A 227 20.08 -13.98 32.17
C PRO A 227 19.18 -12.93 31.49
N LEU A 228 19.14 -11.69 31.97
CA LEU A 228 18.33 -10.61 31.36
C LEU A 228 18.82 -10.24 29.96
N LEU A 229 20.13 -10.16 29.74
CA LEU A 229 20.75 -9.92 28.44
C LEU A 229 20.39 -11.03 27.44
N MET A 230 20.59 -12.30 27.84
CA MET A 230 20.19 -13.47 27.04
C MET A 230 18.70 -13.48 26.65
N VAL A 231 17.84 -12.95 27.51
CA VAL A 231 16.38 -12.86 27.30
C VAL A 231 15.99 -11.72 26.37
N PHE A 232 16.60 -10.54 26.54
CA PHE A 232 16.31 -9.35 25.74
C PHE A 232 16.80 -9.51 24.31
N ASP A 233 18.06 -9.87 24.11
CA ASP A 233 18.62 -10.09 22.77
C ASP A 233 17.94 -11.30 22.12
N GLY A 234 17.65 -12.35 22.89
CA GLY A 234 16.86 -13.50 22.43
C GLY A 234 15.40 -13.19 22.04
N PHE A 235 14.83 -12.06 22.49
CA PHE A 235 13.52 -11.57 22.05
C PHE A 235 13.64 -10.71 20.78
N VAL A 236 14.56 -9.74 20.79
CA VAL A 236 14.79 -8.84 19.67
C VAL A 236 15.23 -9.62 18.43
N SER A 237 16.12 -10.61 18.60
CA SER A 237 16.58 -11.50 17.54
C SER A 237 15.42 -12.20 16.81
N ILE A 238 14.39 -12.63 17.55
CA ILE A 238 13.17 -13.21 16.99
C ILE A 238 12.37 -12.16 16.21
N MET A 239 12.18 -10.96 16.78
CA MET A 239 11.42 -9.86 16.16
C MET A 239 12.11 -9.24 14.92
N ARG A 240 13.42 -9.46 14.75
CA ARG A 240 14.22 -9.06 13.58
C ARG A 240 14.32 -10.16 12.50
N CYS A 241 13.96 -11.41 12.81
CA CYS A 241 14.05 -12.50 11.84
C CYS A 241 13.09 -12.29 10.66
N ARG A 242 13.54 -12.64 9.45
CA ARG A 242 12.73 -12.62 8.23
C ARG A 242 12.05 -13.96 8.01
N THR A 243 10.82 -13.92 7.49
CA THR A 243 10.13 -15.10 6.97
C THR A 243 10.72 -15.56 5.63
N PRO A 244 10.49 -16.82 5.19
CA PRO A 244 10.92 -17.26 3.87
C PRO A 244 10.33 -16.43 2.72
N ASP A 245 9.12 -15.87 2.90
CA ASP A 245 8.46 -15.02 1.90
C ASP A 245 9.18 -13.67 1.77
N GLU A 246 9.53 -13.03 2.90
CA GLU A 246 10.37 -11.83 2.94
C GLU A 246 11.77 -12.08 2.37
N LEU A 247 12.33 -13.29 2.51
CA LEU A 247 13.63 -13.64 1.91
C LEU A 247 13.53 -13.90 0.40
N HIS A 248 12.46 -14.55 -0.08
CA HIS A 248 12.15 -14.66 -1.51
C HIS A 248 11.90 -13.29 -2.17
N ASP A 249 11.32 -12.35 -1.43
CA ASP A 249 11.16 -10.95 -1.84
C ASP A 249 12.51 -10.21 -1.86
N LEU A 250 13.28 -10.27 -0.77
CA LEU A 250 14.60 -9.61 -0.67
C LEU A 250 15.60 -10.12 -1.72
N VAL A 251 15.53 -11.41 -2.08
CA VAL A 251 16.27 -12.00 -3.20
C VAL A 251 15.89 -11.34 -4.53
N ARG A 252 14.59 -11.12 -4.79
CA ARG A 252 14.13 -10.44 -6.02
C ARG A 252 14.52 -8.96 -6.02
N ARG A 253 14.42 -8.28 -4.88
CA ARG A 253 14.86 -6.88 -4.71
C ARG A 253 16.39 -6.68 -4.76
N SER A 254 17.19 -7.75 -4.73
CA SER A 254 18.66 -7.64 -4.77
C SER A 254 19.23 -7.28 -6.15
N ASP A 255 18.43 -7.36 -7.23
CA ASP A 255 18.84 -7.10 -8.62
C ASP A 255 20.06 -7.92 -9.08
N ALA A 256 20.24 -9.11 -8.50
CA ALA A 256 21.41 -9.95 -8.74
C ALA A 256 21.45 -10.53 -10.15
N ALA A 257 22.58 -10.36 -10.85
CA ALA A 257 22.75 -10.86 -12.21
C ALA A 257 22.67 -12.41 -12.27
N GLY A 258 21.90 -12.92 -13.22
CA GLY A 258 21.74 -14.36 -13.45
C GLY A 258 20.79 -15.08 -12.49
N LEU A 259 19.90 -14.35 -11.80
CA LEU A 259 18.90 -14.88 -10.85
C LEU A 259 18.03 -16.01 -11.44
N GLU A 260 17.73 -15.97 -12.73
CA GLU A 260 16.99 -17.01 -13.46
C GLU A 260 17.68 -18.38 -13.44
N ASN A 261 19.00 -18.41 -13.25
CA ASN A 261 19.80 -19.64 -13.11
C ASN A 261 19.75 -20.23 -11.70
N TRP A 262 18.97 -19.70 -10.77
CA TRP A 262 18.88 -20.20 -9.39
C TRP A 262 17.55 -20.90 -9.09
N GLU A 263 17.61 -21.92 -8.24
CA GLU A 263 16.47 -22.59 -7.63
C GLU A 263 16.43 -22.22 -6.14
N PHE A 264 15.26 -21.81 -5.64
CA PHE A 264 15.08 -21.37 -4.25
C PHE A 264 14.14 -22.32 -3.51
N ARG A 265 14.53 -22.73 -2.30
CA ARG A 265 13.78 -23.65 -1.44
C ARG A 265 13.66 -23.11 -0.03
N SER A 266 12.59 -23.47 0.66
CA SER A 266 12.41 -23.18 2.09
C SER A 266 11.64 -24.28 2.80
N GLY A 267 11.78 -24.32 4.13
CA GLY A 267 11.10 -25.33 4.94
C GLY A 267 11.18 -25.08 6.44
N LYS A 268 10.66 -26.06 7.19
CA LYS A 268 10.73 -26.13 8.65
C LYS A 268 10.96 -27.58 9.09
N SER A 269 11.88 -27.78 10.02
CA SER A 269 12.29 -29.11 10.50
C SER A 269 12.19 -29.15 12.04
N PRO A 270 11.49 -30.14 12.63
CA PRO A 270 11.16 -30.12 14.06
C PRO A 270 12.35 -30.53 14.94
N VAL A 271 12.67 -29.71 15.96
CA VAL A 271 13.68 -30.02 16.99
C VAL A 271 13.00 -30.58 18.25
N MET A 272 11.87 -29.97 18.64
CA MET A 272 11.09 -30.34 19.81
C MET A 272 9.61 -30.31 19.44
N TYR A 273 8.94 -31.46 19.46
CA TYR A 273 7.53 -31.57 19.06
C TYR A 273 6.61 -31.26 20.25
N PRO A 274 5.53 -30.46 20.08
CA PRO A 274 5.08 -29.75 18.87
C PRO A 274 5.57 -28.28 18.79
N THR A 275 6.52 -27.88 19.63
CA THR A 275 6.73 -26.47 20.00
C THR A 275 7.82 -25.72 19.24
N THR A 276 8.90 -26.39 18.82
CA THR A 276 10.13 -25.75 18.29
C THR A 276 10.61 -26.40 16.98
N ASN A 277 10.78 -25.58 15.95
CA ASN A 277 11.31 -25.96 14.63
C ASN A 277 12.50 -25.07 14.25
N VAL A 278 13.46 -25.63 13.53
CA VAL A 278 14.43 -24.86 12.73
C VAL A 278 13.74 -24.50 11.41
N HIS A 279 13.74 -23.23 11.04
CA HIS A 279 13.31 -22.79 9.70
C HIS A 279 14.53 -22.57 8.82
N TRP A 280 14.36 -22.67 7.50
CA TRP A 280 15.45 -22.48 6.56
C TRP A 280 14.97 -21.93 5.21
N PHE A 281 15.85 -21.17 4.56
CA PHE A 281 15.71 -20.67 3.20
C PHE A 281 17.06 -20.82 2.49
N MET A 282 17.08 -21.30 1.26
CA MET A 282 18.30 -21.56 0.52
C MET A 282 18.13 -21.32 -0.99
N GLY A 283 19.22 -20.90 -1.62
CA GLY A 283 19.35 -20.84 -3.08
C GLY A 283 20.45 -21.80 -3.54
N VAL A 284 20.23 -22.47 -4.67
CA VAL A 284 21.25 -23.30 -5.34
C VAL A 284 21.24 -23.00 -6.84
N LYS A 285 22.41 -22.87 -7.45
CA LYS A 285 22.57 -22.61 -8.87
C LYS A 285 22.22 -23.85 -9.70
N LYS A 286 21.32 -23.71 -10.67
CA LYS A 286 20.88 -24.76 -11.60
C LYS A 286 22.07 -25.21 -12.45
N THR A 287 22.35 -26.51 -12.46
CA THR A 287 23.42 -27.08 -13.29
C THR A 287 23.03 -27.12 -14.76
N ALA A 288 23.88 -26.57 -15.63
CA ALA A 288 23.68 -26.64 -17.08
C ALA A 288 23.77 -28.10 -17.58
N HIS A 289 22.81 -28.48 -18.43
CA HIS A 289 22.53 -29.83 -18.95
C HIS A 289 22.18 -30.92 -17.92
N GLY A 290 21.02 -31.56 -18.13
CA GLY A 290 20.61 -32.74 -17.36
C GLY A 290 19.10 -32.90 -17.24
N SER A 291 18.39 -33.18 -18.34
CA SER A 291 16.99 -33.65 -18.29
C SER A 291 16.92 -35.09 -17.76
N ILE A 292 17.07 -35.23 -16.45
CA ILE A 292 17.05 -36.53 -15.76
C ILE A 292 15.60 -36.98 -15.55
N ASN A 293 15.17 -37.97 -16.34
CA ASN A 293 13.93 -38.70 -16.09
C ASN A 293 14.01 -39.39 -14.71
N MET A 294 13.16 -39.00 -13.76
CA MET A 294 12.96 -39.79 -12.55
C MET A 294 12.17 -41.06 -12.88
N HIS A 295 12.85 -42.20 -12.90
CA HIS A 295 12.18 -43.50 -12.91
C HIS A 295 11.39 -43.70 -11.60
N PRO A 296 10.12 -44.11 -11.64
CA PRO A 296 9.33 -44.37 -10.45
C PRO A 296 9.61 -45.77 -9.89
N THR A 297 10.05 -45.86 -8.62
CA THR A 297 10.33 -47.15 -7.96
C THR A 297 9.35 -47.42 -6.82
N ILE A 298 8.16 -47.90 -7.20
CA ILE A 298 7.32 -48.86 -6.46
C ILE A 298 7.05 -48.58 -4.97
N ALA A 299 5.87 -48.02 -4.70
CA ALA A 299 5.04 -48.40 -3.55
C ALA A 299 3.68 -48.91 -4.09
N THR A 300 3.12 -49.97 -3.51
CA THR A 300 2.12 -50.82 -4.19
C THR A 300 0.67 -50.65 -3.71
N LEU A 301 -0.25 -50.47 -4.67
CA LEU A 301 -1.71 -50.68 -4.62
C LEU A 301 -2.50 -49.87 -3.56
N SER A 302 -3.62 -49.22 -3.90
CA SER A 302 -4.80 -49.86 -4.50
C SER A 302 -5.62 -48.93 -5.44
N ILE A 303 -6.69 -49.45 -6.04
CA ILE A 303 -7.31 -48.95 -7.29
C ILE A 303 -8.70 -48.33 -7.05
N LEU A 304 -9.00 -47.21 -7.74
CA LEU A 304 -10.31 -46.71 -8.31
C LEU A 304 -10.08 -45.23 -8.72
N ALA A 305 -10.01 -44.80 -10.00
CA ALA A 305 -11.04 -44.69 -11.06
C ALA A 305 -12.02 -43.49 -10.84
N VAL A 306 -12.40 -42.65 -11.83
CA VAL A 306 -12.05 -42.51 -13.27
C VAL A 306 -12.49 -41.12 -13.83
N ALA A 307 -11.87 -40.61 -14.92
CA ALA A 307 -12.27 -39.46 -15.80
C ALA A 307 -12.29 -38.04 -15.17
N SER A 308 -12.23 -36.88 -15.88
CA SER A 308 -11.80 -36.41 -17.24
C SER A 308 -11.97 -34.86 -17.28
N LEU A 309 -11.47 -34.00 -18.20
CA LEU A 309 -10.72 -34.06 -19.48
C LEU A 309 -9.33 -33.33 -19.28
N ALA A 310 -8.50 -32.78 -20.19
CA ALA A 310 -8.50 -32.36 -21.62
C ALA A 310 -9.30 -31.08 -22.01
N GLU A 311 -8.90 -30.20 -22.95
CA GLU A 311 -7.63 -30.00 -23.69
C GLU A 311 -7.60 -28.62 -24.43
N ALA A 312 -6.43 -28.00 -24.66
CA ALA A 312 -6.07 -27.00 -25.71
C ALA A 312 -4.88 -26.10 -25.27
N VAL A 313 -4.00 -25.54 -26.10
CA VAL A 313 -3.14 -25.99 -27.22
C VAL A 313 -2.40 -24.72 -27.73
N ALA A 314 -1.14 -24.85 -28.15
CA ALA A 314 -0.23 -23.74 -28.41
C ALA A 314 -0.50 -22.94 -29.70
N ILE A 315 -0.01 -21.69 -29.72
CA ILE A 315 0.54 -21.00 -30.91
C ILE A 315 1.82 -20.24 -30.48
N GLU A 316 2.97 -20.58 -31.07
CA GLU A 316 4.22 -19.82 -30.97
C GLU A 316 5.05 -20.02 -32.26
N ALA A 317 4.86 -19.18 -33.28
CA ALA A 317 5.69 -19.20 -34.51
C ALA A 317 5.49 -18.00 -35.48
N ARG A 318 5.61 -16.73 -35.05
CA ARG A 318 5.82 -15.62 -36.02
C ARG A 318 6.37 -14.29 -35.45
N SER A 319 7.66 -14.26 -35.09
CA SER A 319 8.43 -13.01 -35.00
C SER A 319 9.92 -13.23 -35.28
N GLN A 320 10.26 -13.56 -36.53
CA GLN A 320 11.64 -13.52 -37.02
C GLN A 320 11.74 -12.45 -38.13
N ASN A 321 12.16 -11.24 -37.73
CA ASN A 321 12.95 -10.28 -38.52
C ASN A 321 12.99 -8.89 -37.82
N ALA A 322 13.55 -8.85 -36.62
CA ALA A 322 14.03 -7.60 -36.01
C ALA A 322 15.53 -7.78 -35.71
N THR A 323 16.39 -7.01 -36.38
CA THR A 323 17.81 -6.95 -36.03
C THR A 323 17.96 -6.35 -34.64
N PRO A 324 18.74 -6.95 -33.72
CA PRO A 324 19.02 -6.35 -32.43
C PRO A 324 19.69 -4.99 -32.60
N LEU A 325 19.01 -3.92 -32.19
CA LEU A 325 19.66 -2.64 -31.95
C LEU A 325 20.60 -2.84 -30.77
N THR A 326 21.90 -2.64 -31.01
CA THR A 326 22.91 -2.65 -29.94
C THR A 326 22.56 -1.57 -28.91
N PRO A 327 22.40 -1.90 -27.62
CA PRO A 327 22.26 -0.88 -26.59
C PRO A 327 23.53 -0.02 -26.56
N SER A 328 23.38 1.27 -26.85
CA SER A 328 24.40 2.24 -26.45
C SER A 328 24.53 2.20 -24.92
N PRO A 329 25.73 2.34 -24.34
CA PRO A 329 25.90 2.30 -22.89
C PRO A 329 25.14 3.46 -22.25
N SER A 330 24.17 3.13 -21.40
CA SER A 330 23.41 4.11 -20.62
C SER A 330 24.37 4.96 -19.79
N ALA A 331 24.33 6.28 -19.97
CA ALA A 331 25.13 7.19 -19.16
C ALA A 331 24.65 7.12 -17.70
N THR A 332 25.58 6.93 -16.76
CA THR A 332 25.29 6.98 -15.32
C THR A 332 24.97 8.42 -14.89
N THR A 333 23.69 8.78 -14.95
CA THR A 333 23.18 10.05 -14.42
C THR A 333 23.27 10.05 -12.90
N THR A 334 24.26 10.75 -12.35
CA THR A 334 24.48 10.91 -10.90
C THR A 334 23.50 11.91 -10.26
N GLY A 335 22.22 11.84 -10.64
CA GLY A 335 21.14 12.72 -10.16
C GLY A 335 20.12 11.95 -9.31
N ILE A 336 19.25 12.70 -8.66
CA ILE A 336 18.05 12.14 -8.01
C ILE A 336 17.04 11.77 -9.10
N ASP A 337 16.52 10.55 -9.07
CA ASP A 337 15.35 10.18 -9.87
C ASP A 337 14.07 10.62 -9.14
N TRP A 338 13.47 11.70 -9.62
CA TRP A 338 12.21 12.24 -9.08
C TRP A 338 10.98 11.41 -9.47
N PHE A 339 11.10 10.52 -10.46
CA PHE A 339 10.00 9.74 -11.01
C PHE A 339 10.04 8.27 -10.57
N GLN A 340 10.84 7.97 -9.54
CA GLN A 340 10.97 6.63 -8.98
C GLN A 340 9.67 6.21 -8.26
N THR A 341 8.81 5.48 -8.96
CA THR A 341 7.57 4.90 -8.38
C THR A 341 7.83 3.61 -7.60
N THR A 342 8.97 2.93 -7.78
CA THR A 342 9.29 1.65 -7.13
C THR A 342 10.67 1.64 -6.46
N PRO A 343 10.83 1.09 -5.23
CA PRO A 343 9.80 0.47 -4.40
C PRO A 343 8.88 1.51 -3.73
N GLU A 344 7.59 1.16 -3.61
CA GLU A 344 6.50 2.02 -3.14
C GLU A 344 6.59 2.29 -1.61
N SER A 345 7.62 3.02 -1.20
CA SER A 345 8.06 3.11 0.21
C SER A 345 7.06 3.83 1.14
N TYR A 346 6.04 4.46 0.58
CA TYR A 346 4.94 5.15 1.27
C TYR A 346 3.55 4.71 0.76
N GLN A 347 3.43 3.46 0.28
CA GLN A 347 2.21 2.84 -0.27
C GLN A 347 0.99 2.80 0.66
N GLY A 348 1.19 2.95 1.97
CA GLY A 348 0.15 2.78 3.00
C GLY A 348 -0.09 1.32 3.39
N THR A 349 -1.28 1.04 3.92
CA THR A 349 -1.74 -0.34 4.19
C THR A 349 -2.25 -0.96 2.90
N THR A 350 -1.83 -2.17 2.56
CA THR A 350 -2.28 -2.86 1.35
C THR A 350 -2.70 -4.30 1.67
N ALA A 351 -3.99 -4.62 1.47
CA ALA A 351 -4.49 -5.98 1.64
C ALA A 351 -5.53 -6.32 0.55
N THR A 352 -5.33 -7.46 -0.12
CA THR A 352 -6.24 -7.97 -1.14
C THR A 352 -7.36 -8.79 -0.49
N GLY A 353 -8.61 -8.49 -0.85
CA GLY A 353 -9.77 -9.29 -0.47
C GLY A 353 -9.95 -10.57 -1.30
N VAL A 354 -11.02 -11.30 -0.99
CA VAL A 354 -11.53 -12.44 -1.77
C VAL A 354 -12.01 -11.94 -3.15
N ALA A 355 -11.91 -12.79 -4.18
CA ALA A 355 -12.35 -12.45 -5.53
C ALA A 355 -13.89 -12.65 -5.70
N PRO A 356 -14.57 -11.79 -6.49
CA PRO A 356 -15.98 -12.01 -6.87
C PRO A 356 -16.20 -13.35 -7.58
N PHE A 357 -17.39 -13.93 -7.41
CA PHE A 357 -17.82 -15.11 -8.18
C PHE A 357 -19.27 -15.01 -8.68
N LEU A 358 -19.63 -13.84 -9.23
CA LEU A 358 -20.97 -13.55 -9.82
C LEU A 358 -21.48 -14.62 -10.81
N ALA A 359 -20.60 -15.37 -11.47
CA ALA A 359 -21.01 -16.48 -12.35
C ALA A 359 -21.74 -17.62 -11.62
N GLU A 360 -21.55 -17.73 -10.30
CA GLU A 360 -22.22 -18.69 -9.41
C GLU A 360 -23.17 -17.98 -8.42
N THR A 361 -22.80 -16.81 -7.91
CA THR A 361 -23.48 -16.16 -6.76
C THR A 361 -24.38 -14.97 -7.09
N ASN A 362 -24.48 -14.54 -8.35
CA ASN A 362 -25.27 -13.36 -8.72
C ASN A 362 -26.78 -13.63 -8.54
N PRO A 363 -27.52 -12.84 -7.71
CA PRO A 363 -28.96 -12.97 -7.55
C PRO A 363 -29.78 -12.36 -8.72
N ALA A 364 -29.15 -11.54 -9.57
CA ALA A 364 -29.82 -10.87 -10.68
C ALA A 364 -30.40 -11.89 -11.69
N PRO A 365 -31.59 -11.64 -12.28
CA PRO A 365 -32.41 -10.44 -12.15
C PRO A 365 -33.46 -10.54 -11.03
N PHE A 366 -33.06 -10.94 -9.82
CA PHE A 366 -33.89 -10.93 -8.60
C PHE A 366 -35.21 -11.69 -8.77
N GLY A 367 -35.11 -12.90 -9.34
CA GLY A 367 -36.26 -13.78 -9.63
C GLY A 367 -37.10 -13.40 -10.87
N GLN A 368 -36.77 -12.31 -11.57
CA GLN A 368 -37.44 -11.92 -12.81
C GLN A 368 -36.83 -12.62 -14.04
N LYS A 369 -37.03 -12.05 -15.24
CA LYS A 369 -36.33 -12.44 -16.47
C LYS A 369 -35.87 -11.19 -17.19
N THR A 370 -34.59 -11.12 -17.53
CA THR A 370 -34.00 -10.02 -18.28
C THR A 370 -33.42 -10.49 -19.61
N LEU A 371 -33.19 -9.54 -20.52
CA LEU A 371 -32.35 -9.71 -21.71
C LEU A 371 -31.05 -8.90 -21.60
N SER A 372 -30.84 -8.16 -20.51
CA SER A 372 -29.57 -7.51 -20.19
C SER A 372 -28.48 -8.56 -19.98
N PRO A 373 -27.24 -8.34 -20.48
CA PRO A 373 -26.08 -9.10 -20.04
C PRO A 373 -25.72 -8.72 -18.60
N ASN A 374 -24.98 -9.59 -17.91
CA ASN A 374 -24.38 -9.27 -16.60
C ASN A 374 -23.39 -8.10 -16.74
N ASP A 375 -23.43 -7.17 -15.79
CA ASP A 375 -22.40 -6.12 -15.59
C ASP A 375 -21.46 -6.53 -14.44
N PRO A 376 -20.24 -5.99 -14.34
CA PRO A 376 -19.47 -6.02 -13.10
C PRO A 376 -20.18 -5.51 -11.84
N LEU A 377 -21.21 -4.64 -11.94
CA LEU A 377 -22.03 -4.14 -10.83
C LEU A 377 -23.54 -4.32 -11.08
N GLU A 378 -24.24 -5.06 -10.21
CA GLU A 378 -25.69 -5.29 -10.30
C GLU A 378 -26.51 -4.13 -9.70
N THR A 379 -26.36 -2.94 -10.27
CA THR A 379 -27.01 -1.69 -9.83
C THR A 379 -28.55 -1.64 -9.96
N SER A 380 -29.22 -2.79 -10.17
CA SER A 380 -30.66 -2.92 -10.42
C SER A 380 -31.43 -3.60 -9.27
N GLU A 381 -30.85 -3.58 -8.06
CA GLU A 381 -31.38 -4.22 -6.85
C GLU A 381 -32.81 -3.76 -6.48
N PRO A 382 -33.66 -4.63 -5.89
CA PRO A 382 -35.09 -4.40 -5.70
C PRO A 382 -35.45 -3.51 -4.48
N ILE A 383 -34.82 -2.33 -4.38
CA ILE A 383 -34.90 -1.44 -3.21
C ILE A 383 -36.30 -0.83 -3.01
N GLU A 384 -36.80 -0.89 -1.76
CA GLU A 384 -38.09 -0.32 -1.36
C GLU A 384 -38.13 1.20 -1.58
N GLY A 385 -39.14 1.69 -2.30
CA GLY A 385 -39.33 3.12 -2.59
C GLY A 385 -38.43 3.69 -3.70
N ALA A 386 -37.57 2.88 -4.34
CA ALA A 386 -36.67 3.37 -5.40
C ALA A 386 -37.40 3.86 -6.64
N ALA A 387 -38.45 3.15 -7.07
CA ALA A 387 -39.27 3.49 -8.25
C ALA A 387 -38.45 3.69 -9.55
N GLY A 388 -37.37 2.92 -9.73
CA GLY A 388 -36.46 3.01 -10.87
C GLY A 388 -35.31 4.00 -10.72
N ARG A 389 -35.19 4.67 -9.56
CA ARG A 389 -34.01 5.47 -9.19
C ARG A 389 -32.88 4.56 -8.69
N ASN A 390 -31.63 4.97 -8.91
CA ASN A 390 -30.42 4.20 -8.55
C ASN A 390 -29.85 4.64 -7.18
N ILE A 391 -29.75 3.73 -6.20
CA ILE A 391 -29.16 4.03 -4.88
C ILE A 391 -27.65 4.34 -4.96
N PHE A 392 -26.95 3.83 -5.97
CA PHE A 392 -25.52 4.02 -6.15
C PHE A 392 -25.12 5.46 -6.54
N HIS A 393 -26.10 6.37 -6.73
CA HIS A 393 -25.88 7.82 -6.85
C HIS A 393 -25.99 8.57 -5.50
N TYR A 394 -26.34 7.87 -4.42
CA TYR A 394 -26.65 8.41 -3.10
C TYR A 394 -25.75 7.84 -1.99
N MET A 395 -24.66 7.16 -2.34
CA MET A 395 -23.70 6.59 -1.39
C MET A 395 -22.61 7.60 -0.98
N GLY A 396 -22.89 8.90 -1.08
CA GLY A 396 -21.92 9.97 -0.83
C GLY A 396 -20.64 9.80 -1.66
N ASN A 397 -19.47 9.95 -1.03
CA ASN A 397 -18.18 9.68 -1.68
C ASN A 397 -17.89 8.19 -1.93
N LEU A 398 -18.73 7.26 -1.46
CA LEU A 398 -18.63 5.82 -1.79
C LEU A 398 -19.41 5.46 -3.07
N SER A 399 -20.11 6.42 -3.68
CA SER A 399 -20.79 6.24 -4.97
C SER A 399 -19.79 5.87 -6.07
N PRO A 400 -20.04 4.82 -6.88
CA PRO A 400 -19.33 4.57 -8.14
C PRO A 400 -19.40 5.78 -9.08
N TYR A 401 -18.49 5.85 -10.07
CA TYR A 401 -18.48 6.97 -11.00
C TYR A 401 -19.78 7.07 -11.80
N HIS A 402 -20.42 8.24 -11.72
CA HIS A 402 -21.57 8.61 -12.53
C HIS A 402 -21.47 10.09 -12.93
N VAL A 403 -22.20 10.47 -13.98
CA VAL A 403 -22.30 11.86 -14.43
C VAL A 403 -23.49 12.51 -13.72
N PRO A 404 -23.31 13.63 -12.98
CA PRO A 404 -24.42 14.32 -12.34
C PRO A 404 -25.33 15.01 -13.37
N ASP A 405 -26.55 15.37 -12.96
CA ASP A 405 -27.53 16.00 -13.86
C ASP A 405 -27.02 17.33 -14.45
N GLY A 406 -26.31 18.13 -13.63
CA GLY A 406 -25.79 19.46 -13.95
C GLY A 406 -25.65 20.32 -12.69
N PHE A 407 -25.11 21.54 -12.84
CA PHE A 407 -24.97 22.53 -11.77
C PHE A 407 -25.68 23.87 -12.08
N GLY A 408 -26.74 23.84 -12.91
CA GLY A 408 -27.61 25.00 -13.15
C GLY A 408 -27.32 25.83 -14.41
N VAL A 409 -26.46 25.33 -15.32
CA VAL A 409 -26.15 25.92 -16.62
C VAL A 409 -26.25 24.86 -17.73
N ASP A 410 -26.35 25.32 -18.98
CA ASP A 410 -26.48 24.48 -20.17
C ASP A 410 -25.10 24.09 -20.73
N GLU A 411 -24.97 22.88 -21.28
CA GLU A 411 -23.71 22.36 -21.83
C GLU A 411 -23.58 22.71 -23.33
N TYR A 412 -22.64 23.58 -23.69
CA TYR A 412 -22.46 24.06 -25.07
C TYR A 412 -21.20 23.50 -25.76
N PRO A 413 -21.25 23.26 -27.09
CA PRO A 413 -20.04 23.03 -27.87
C PRO A 413 -19.20 24.32 -27.97
N LEU A 414 -17.87 24.17 -28.09
CA LEU A 414 -16.99 25.30 -28.36
C LEU A 414 -17.41 25.98 -29.68
N PRO A 415 -17.52 27.32 -29.70
CA PRO A 415 -17.89 28.03 -30.91
C PRO A 415 -16.78 27.93 -31.96
N LYS A 416 -17.16 27.93 -33.23
CA LYS A 416 -16.28 27.57 -34.35
C LYS A 416 -15.03 28.47 -34.40
N GLY A 417 -13.85 27.86 -34.31
CA GLY A 417 -12.57 28.57 -34.33
C GLY A 417 -11.98 28.89 -32.95
N SER A 418 -12.74 28.70 -31.86
CA SER A 418 -12.17 28.62 -30.52
C SER A 418 -11.40 27.31 -30.34
N ASN A 419 -10.33 27.34 -29.54
CA ASN A 419 -9.49 26.17 -29.25
C ASN A 419 -9.19 26.12 -27.76
N ILE A 420 -9.22 24.92 -27.17
CA ILE A 420 -8.60 24.69 -25.85
C ILE A 420 -7.08 24.80 -26.04
N THR A 421 -6.41 25.56 -25.18
CA THR A 421 -4.95 25.76 -25.22
C THR A 421 -4.22 25.10 -24.05
N GLN A 422 -4.91 24.91 -22.91
CA GLN A 422 -4.43 24.09 -21.80
C GLN A 422 -5.62 23.32 -21.19
N MET A 423 -5.36 22.13 -20.64
CA MET A 423 -6.29 21.40 -19.79
C MET A 423 -5.56 20.96 -18.51
N HIS A 424 -6.14 21.29 -17.35
CA HIS A 424 -5.65 20.91 -16.03
C HIS A 424 -6.67 19.99 -15.36
N MET A 425 -6.23 18.82 -14.89
CA MET A 425 -7.08 17.82 -14.26
C MET A 425 -6.61 17.54 -12.84
N ILE A 426 -7.55 17.52 -11.89
CA ILE A 426 -7.36 16.88 -10.58
C ILE A 426 -8.38 15.74 -10.43
N HIS A 427 -7.88 14.51 -10.28
CA HIS A 427 -8.67 13.28 -10.41
C HIS A 427 -8.55 12.37 -9.18
N ARG A 428 -9.68 11.91 -8.65
CA ARG A 428 -9.73 10.98 -7.51
C ARG A 428 -9.29 9.58 -7.92
N HIS A 429 -8.78 8.80 -6.98
CA HIS A 429 -8.69 7.34 -7.16
C HIS A 429 -10.04 6.69 -7.51
N GLY A 430 -9.97 5.53 -8.15
CA GLY A 430 -11.15 4.70 -8.44
C GLY A 430 -11.73 4.02 -7.20
N SER A 431 -12.78 3.22 -7.42
CA SER A 431 -13.36 2.34 -6.40
C SER A 431 -12.29 1.53 -5.67
N ARG A 432 -12.38 1.46 -4.34
CA ARG A 432 -11.40 0.82 -3.45
C ARG A 432 -12.07 -0.06 -2.39
N TYR A 433 -11.30 -0.95 -1.79
CA TYR A 433 -11.69 -1.58 -0.52
C TYR A 433 -11.78 -0.55 0.63
N PRO A 434 -12.47 -0.87 1.74
CA PRO A 434 -12.53 -0.04 2.94
C PRO A 434 -11.17 0.43 3.45
N SER A 435 -11.15 1.58 4.14
CA SER A 435 -9.96 1.97 4.90
C SER A 435 -9.84 1.14 6.17
N SER A 436 -8.61 0.82 6.53
CA SER A 436 -8.21 0.30 7.84
C SER A 436 -8.72 1.15 9.02
N SER A 437 -8.95 2.44 8.79
CA SER A 437 -9.46 3.40 9.77
C SER A 437 -10.99 3.37 9.95
N GLU A 438 -11.76 2.91 8.95
CA GLU A 438 -13.24 2.89 8.96
C GLU A 438 -13.80 1.82 9.91
N GLY A 439 -12.97 0.89 10.38
CA GLY A 439 -13.33 -0.07 11.45
C GLY A 439 -14.29 -1.20 11.03
N LEU A 440 -14.74 -1.24 9.77
CA LEU A 440 -15.73 -2.19 9.26
C LEU A 440 -15.35 -3.66 9.48
N ALA A 441 -14.08 -4.04 9.28
CA ALA A 441 -13.58 -5.38 9.61
C ALA A 441 -13.71 -5.73 11.12
N SER A 442 -13.51 -4.74 12.01
CA SER A 442 -13.68 -4.92 13.45
C SER A 442 -15.15 -4.94 13.89
N TRP A 443 -16.05 -4.44 13.07
CA TRP A 443 -17.49 -4.57 13.24
C TRP A 443 -17.98 -5.94 12.76
N ALA A 444 -17.57 -6.36 11.56
CA ALA A 444 -17.89 -7.66 10.98
C ALA A 444 -17.50 -8.83 11.90
N GLN A 445 -16.29 -8.78 12.49
CA GLN A 445 -15.84 -9.78 13.44
C GLN A 445 -16.76 -9.92 14.67
N LYS A 446 -17.51 -8.87 15.06
CA LYS A 446 -18.50 -8.96 16.16
C LYS A 446 -19.74 -9.75 15.74
N ILE A 447 -20.17 -9.62 14.49
CA ILE A 447 -21.29 -10.39 13.92
C ILE A 447 -20.89 -11.87 13.85
N ILE A 448 -19.74 -12.17 13.24
CA ILE A 448 -19.19 -13.53 13.12
C ILE A 448 -18.97 -14.18 14.50
N ASN A 449 -18.44 -13.44 15.47
CA ASN A 449 -18.29 -13.94 16.85
C ASN A 449 -19.64 -14.18 17.53
N SER A 450 -20.69 -13.44 17.15
CA SER A 450 -22.04 -13.60 17.72
C SER A 450 -22.73 -14.85 17.18
N THR A 451 -22.68 -15.09 15.87
CA THR A 451 -23.23 -16.30 15.25
C THR A 451 -22.50 -17.56 15.74
N ALA A 452 -21.16 -17.51 15.79
CA ALA A 452 -20.34 -18.57 16.38
C ALA A 452 -20.62 -18.82 17.88
N SER A 453 -21.18 -17.84 18.60
CA SER A 453 -21.62 -17.99 19.99
C SER A 453 -23.07 -18.51 20.12
N GLY A 454 -23.72 -18.87 19.02
CA GLY A 454 -25.10 -19.37 18.98
C GLY A 454 -26.18 -18.28 18.89
N ASN A 455 -25.82 -17.05 18.51
CA ASN A 455 -26.82 -16.06 18.11
C ASN A 455 -27.42 -16.43 16.75
N ASN A 456 -28.69 -16.08 16.53
CA ASN A 456 -29.39 -16.32 15.27
C ASN A 456 -30.07 -15.03 14.81
N PHE A 457 -29.66 -14.50 13.66
CA PHE A 457 -30.30 -13.38 12.99
C PHE A 457 -31.51 -13.87 12.16
N THR A 458 -32.50 -13.01 11.96
CA THR A 458 -33.79 -13.38 11.36
C THR A 458 -34.30 -12.32 10.38
N GLY A 459 -35.39 -12.62 9.66
CA GLY A 459 -35.99 -11.68 8.69
C GLY A 459 -34.96 -11.20 7.65
N ALA A 460 -34.95 -9.90 7.37
CA ALA A 460 -34.01 -9.28 6.43
C ALA A 460 -32.53 -9.41 6.83
N LEU A 461 -32.22 -9.78 8.08
CA LEU A 461 -30.85 -9.99 8.56
C LEU A 461 -30.44 -11.48 8.61
N SER A 462 -31.28 -12.42 8.16
CA SER A 462 -30.98 -13.85 8.29
C SER A 462 -29.73 -14.31 7.52
N PHE A 463 -29.30 -13.55 6.50
CA PHE A 463 -28.05 -13.83 5.77
C PHE A 463 -26.81 -13.67 6.65
N LEU A 464 -26.85 -12.84 7.71
CA LEU A 464 -25.74 -12.63 8.63
C LEU A 464 -25.32 -13.88 9.41
N ASN A 465 -26.13 -14.96 9.39
CA ASN A 465 -25.78 -16.24 10.00
C ASN A 465 -24.68 -16.99 9.22
N ASP A 466 -24.66 -16.85 7.89
CA ASP A 466 -23.75 -17.55 6.98
C ASP A 466 -22.78 -16.59 6.26
N TRP A 467 -22.84 -15.29 6.57
CA TRP A 467 -22.01 -14.22 6.01
C TRP A 467 -20.60 -14.19 6.64
N ASP A 468 -19.58 -13.87 5.83
CA ASP A 468 -18.18 -13.72 6.23
C ASP A 468 -17.55 -12.49 5.55
N TYR A 469 -16.55 -11.89 6.20
CA TYR A 469 -15.92 -10.65 5.75
C TYR A 469 -14.69 -10.93 4.89
N GLY A 470 -14.89 -10.96 3.58
CA GLY A 470 -13.82 -11.19 2.62
C GLY A 470 -13.12 -9.93 2.09
N LEU A 471 -13.48 -8.72 2.54
CA LEU A 471 -13.01 -7.47 1.92
C LEU A 471 -11.53 -7.19 2.23
N GLY A 472 -10.84 -6.56 1.27
CA GLY A 472 -9.46 -6.10 1.43
C GLY A 472 -9.35 -4.81 2.25
N LEU A 473 -8.21 -4.11 2.12
CA LEU A 473 -7.96 -2.81 2.73
C LEU A 473 -7.29 -1.85 1.73
N GLU A 474 -7.78 -0.61 1.69
CA GLU A 474 -7.26 0.59 0.99
C GLU A 474 -7.12 0.53 -0.55
N ILE A 475 -6.79 -0.62 -1.14
CA ILE A 475 -6.35 -0.76 -2.55
C ILE A 475 -7.51 -0.77 -3.56
N LEU A 476 -7.21 -0.48 -4.84
CA LEU A 476 -8.20 -0.50 -5.92
C LEU A 476 -8.77 -1.90 -6.19
N VAL A 477 -10.10 -1.98 -6.16
CA VAL A 477 -10.86 -3.15 -6.67
C VAL A 477 -10.82 -3.16 -8.21
N PRO A 478 -11.16 -4.28 -8.89
CA PRO A 478 -11.15 -4.33 -10.35
C PRO A 478 -12.00 -3.24 -11.02
N LYS A 479 -13.16 -2.90 -10.45
CA LYS A 479 -14.01 -1.79 -10.94
C LYS A 479 -13.29 -0.45 -10.90
N GLY A 480 -12.53 -0.14 -9.85
CA GLY A 480 -11.79 1.12 -9.74
C GLY A 480 -10.67 1.28 -10.76
N ARG A 481 -10.13 0.17 -11.27
CA ARG A 481 -9.16 0.16 -12.36
C ARG A 481 -9.86 0.42 -13.70
N GLN A 482 -11.02 -0.18 -13.93
CA GLN A 482 -11.88 0.11 -15.07
C GLN A 482 -12.27 1.60 -15.10
N GLU A 483 -12.79 2.15 -14.00
CA GLU A 483 -13.22 3.56 -13.92
C GLU A 483 -12.11 4.55 -14.32
N LEU A 484 -10.86 4.27 -13.93
CA LEU A 484 -9.71 5.11 -14.27
C LEU A 484 -9.22 4.91 -15.70
N TYR A 485 -9.23 3.67 -16.21
CA TYR A 485 -8.92 3.39 -17.61
C TYR A 485 -9.94 4.04 -18.56
N ASP A 486 -11.24 3.88 -18.28
CA ASP A 486 -12.34 4.48 -19.06
C ASP A 486 -12.28 6.03 -19.01
N SER A 487 -11.91 6.60 -17.85
CA SER A 487 -11.65 8.04 -17.73
C SER A 487 -10.42 8.49 -18.55
N GLY A 488 -9.35 7.70 -18.58
CA GLY A 488 -8.17 7.94 -19.43
C GLY A 488 -8.52 7.95 -20.91
N VAL A 489 -9.29 6.96 -21.38
CA VAL A 489 -9.79 6.87 -22.76
C VAL A 489 -10.65 8.08 -23.12
N LEU A 490 -11.61 8.45 -22.26
CA LEU A 490 -12.46 9.63 -22.46
C LEU A 490 -11.64 10.93 -22.57
N ASN A 491 -10.68 11.12 -21.66
CA ASN A 491 -9.83 12.30 -21.68
C ASN A 491 -8.89 12.34 -22.90
N PHE A 492 -8.50 11.18 -23.46
CA PHE A 492 -7.78 11.14 -24.74
C PHE A 492 -8.65 11.62 -25.92
N TYR A 493 -9.92 11.19 -26.00
CA TYR A 493 -10.84 11.68 -27.04
C TYR A 493 -11.12 13.18 -26.93
N ASN A 494 -11.19 13.73 -25.71
CA ASN A 494 -11.47 15.15 -25.49
C ASN A 494 -10.21 16.03 -25.65
N TYR A 495 -9.05 15.58 -25.16
CA TYR A 495 -7.86 16.42 -24.94
C TYR A 495 -6.55 15.88 -25.51
N GLY A 496 -6.54 14.70 -26.15
CA GLY A 496 -5.33 14.06 -26.68
C GLY A 496 -4.55 14.93 -27.69
N HIS A 497 -5.23 15.84 -28.39
CA HIS A 497 -4.61 16.83 -29.28
C HIS A 497 -3.71 17.86 -28.57
N LEU A 498 -3.82 18.03 -27.24
CA LEU A 498 -2.95 18.90 -26.46
C LEU A 498 -1.59 18.24 -26.13
N TYR A 499 -1.43 16.92 -26.35
CA TYR A 499 -0.17 16.23 -26.11
C TYR A 499 0.89 16.58 -27.17
N ASN A 500 1.88 17.37 -26.78
CA ASN A 500 3.02 17.71 -27.64
C ASN A 500 4.03 16.55 -27.74
N ALA A 501 3.79 15.63 -28.66
CA ALA A 501 4.70 14.53 -28.98
C ALA A 501 6.08 14.96 -29.55
N SER A 502 6.31 16.26 -29.76
CA SER A 502 7.60 16.85 -30.16
C SER A 502 8.29 17.64 -29.03
N SER A 503 7.79 17.53 -27.80
CA SER A 503 8.48 18.07 -26.62
C SER A 503 9.86 17.42 -26.41
N PRO A 504 10.89 18.16 -25.95
CA PRO A 504 12.18 17.59 -25.60
C PRO A 504 12.15 16.70 -24.34
N HIS A 505 11.03 16.65 -23.61
CA HIS A 505 10.80 15.76 -22.48
C HIS A 505 9.42 15.10 -22.54
N LYS A 506 9.26 14.03 -21.77
CA LYS A 506 7.96 13.38 -21.54
C LYS A 506 7.01 14.31 -20.77
N LEU A 507 5.71 14.05 -20.88
CA LEU A 507 4.70 14.72 -20.04
C LEU A 507 4.92 14.37 -18.56
N VAL A 508 4.85 15.33 -17.65
CA VAL A 508 4.86 15.08 -16.21
C VAL A 508 3.43 15.06 -15.68
N ALA A 509 3.00 13.89 -15.19
CA ALA A 509 1.83 13.71 -14.35
C ALA A 509 2.26 13.57 -12.88
N ARG A 510 1.39 13.93 -11.92
CA ARG A 510 1.70 13.83 -10.48
C ARG A 510 0.65 13.00 -9.73
N THR A 511 1.07 12.28 -8.72
CA THR A 511 0.21 11.46 -7.83
C THR A 511 0.71 11.57 -6.40
N THR A 512 -0.12 11.20 -5.41
CA THR A 512 0.41 10.88 -4.08
C THR A 512 0.98 9.45 -4.02
N THR A 513 1.72 9.11 -2.96
CA THR A 513 2.47 7.84 -2.83
C THR A 513 1.67 6.60 -2.42
N GLN A 514 0.39 6.70 -2.06
CA GLN A 514 -0.39 5.51 -1.67
C GLN A 514 -0.64 4.58 -2.87
N ASP A 515 -0.70 3.26 -2.65
CA ASP A 515 -0.93 2.26 -3.72
C ASP A 515 -2.12 2.66 -4.61
N ARG A 516 -3.29 2.89 -3.99
CA ARG A 516 -4.51 3.25 -4.74
C ARG A 516 -4.37 4.49 -5.61
N MET A 517 -3.49 5.42 -5.22
CA MET A 517 -3.24 6.66 -5.94
C MET A 517 -2.31 6.44 -7.12
N LEU A 518 -1.17 5.80 -6.87
CA LEU A 518 -0.24 5.36 -7.90
C LEU A 518 -0.94 4.48 -8.95
N LYS A 519 -1.71 3.46 -8.52
CA LYS A 519 -2.43 2.56 -9.43
C LYS A 519 -3.57 3.27 -10.17
N SER A 520 -4.15 4.33 -9.62
CA SER A 520 -5.13 5.15 -10.35
C SER A 520 -4.47 5.92 -11.48
N ALA A 521 -3.35 6.59 -11.20
CA ALA A 521 -2.57 7.29 -12.22
C ALA A 521 -2.07 6.33 -13.31
N GLU A 522 -1.54 5.16 -12.94
CA GLU A 522 -1.10 4.12 -13.90
C GLU A 522 -2.24 3.62 -14.80
N ASN A 523 -3.46 3.39 -14.27
CA ASN A 523 -4.60 2.92 -15.07
C ASN A 523 -5.16 4.04 -15.98
N PHE A 524 -5.20 5.29 -15.52
CA PHE A 524 -5.58 6.43 -16.37
C PHE A 524 -4.58 6.64 -17.51
N LEU A 525 -3.28 6.65 -17.20
CA LEU A 525 -2.23 6.83 -18.22
C LEU A 525 -2.22 5.67 -19.22
N ALA A 526 -2.52 4.44 -18.78
CA ALA A 526 -2.74 3.30 -19.67
C ALA A 526 -3.97 3.46 -20.58
N GLY A 527 -5.06 4.05 -20.10
CA GLY A 527 -6.24 4.38 -20.90
C GLY A 527 -6.01 5.55 -21.88
N PHE A 528 -5.18 6.52 -21.50
CA PHE A 528 -4.91 7.73 -22.29
C PHE A 528 -3.82 7.51 -23.37
N PHE A 529 -2.76 6.75 -23.06
CA PHE A 529 -1.59 6.58 -23.94
C PHE A 529 -1.34 5.14 -24.43
N GLY A 530 -2.05 4.14 -23.89
CA GLY A 530 -1.74 2.71 -24.07
C GLY A 530 -0.83 2.16 -22.97
N LEU A 531 -0.56 0.86 -22.98
CA LEU A 531 0.22 0.19 -21.92
C LEU A 531 1.67 0.70 -21.84
N GLU A 532 2.19 1.19 -22.97
CA GLU A 532 3.49 1.81 -23.15
C GLU A 532 3.52 3.30 -22.75
N TRP A 533 2.57 3.77 -21.92
CA TRP A 533 2.46 5.17 -21.47
C TRP A 533 3.75 5.74 -20.87
N THR A 534 4.59 4.88 -20.29
CA THR A 534 5.90 5.24 -19.72
C THR A 534 6.88 5.77 -20.77
N GLU A 535 6.65 5.55 -22.06
CA GLU A 535 7.38 6.24 -23.13
C GLU A 535 6.96 7.71 -23.29
N LYS A 536 5.69 8.03 -22.97
CA LYS A 536 5.03 9.31 -23.28
C LYS A 536 4.98 10.26 -22.09
N ALA A 537 4.87 9.70 -20.88
CA ALA A 537 4.77 10.40 -19.62
C ALA A 537 5.74 9.84 -18.56
N ASN A 538 6.19 10.72 -17.66
CA ASN A 538 6.76 10.42 -16.36
C ASN A 538 5.67 10.63 -15.29
N LEU A 539 5.72 9.86 -14.21
CA LEU A 539 4.81 9.98 -13.07
C LEU A 539 5.61 10.38 -11.82
N LEU A 540 5.26 11.51 -11.22
CA LEU A 540 5.90 12.08 -10.03
C LEU A 540 5.09 11.72 -8.76
N PRO A 541 5.58 10.80 -7.91
CA PRO A 541 4.95 10.49 -6.63
C PRO A 541 5.35 11.50 -5.55
N ILE A 542 4.40 12.32 -5.09
CA ILE A 542 4.58 13.26 -3.98
C ILE A 542 4.23 12.54 -2.67
N ILE A 543 5.14 12.58 -1.68
CA ILE A 543 4.99 11.83 -0.43
C ILE A 543 3.74 12.25 0.33
N GLU A 544 2.94 11.26 0.72
CA GLU A 544 1.76 11.42 1.56
C GLU A 544 2.07 10.93 2.98
N GLY A 545 2.27 11.89 3.90
CA GLY A 545 2.57 11.60 5.29
C GLY A 545 2.73 12.87 6.12
N VAL A 546 2.55 12.75 7.43
CA VAL A 546 2.63 13.89 8.37
C VAL A 546 3.99 14.57 8.26
N GLY A 547 3.99 15.89 8.07
CA GLY A 547 5.21 16.70 7.94
C GLY A 547 5.82 16.75 6.53
N TYR A 548 5.18 16.15 5.53
CA TYR A 548 5.54 16.35 4.11
C TYR A 548 4.64 17.38 3.45
N ASN A 549 5.25 18.32 2.72
CA ASN A 549 4.54 19.27 1.87
C ASN A 549 4.03 18.54 0.61
N ASN A 550 2.72 18.61 0.40
CA ASN A 550 2.02 17.96 -0.69
C ASN A 550 0.77 18.80 -1.04
N SER A 551 0.74 19.34 -2.26
CA SER A 551 -0.38 20.14 -2.79
C SER A 551 -1.60 19.30 -3.15
N LEU A 552 -1.40 18.00 -3.42
CA LEU A 552 -2.48 17.06 -3.78
C LEU A 552 -3.27 16.58 -2.55
N ILE A 553 -2.75 16.78 -1.32
CA ILE A 553 -3.43 16.44 -0.05
C ILE A 553 -2.88 17.26 1.14
N GLY A 554 -3.31 18.52 1.26
CA GLY A 554 -2.74 19.49 2.22
C GLY A 554 -2.99 19.21 3.71
N THR A 555 -3.84 18.25 4.07
CA THR A 555 -4.15 17.91 5.47
C THR A 555 -2.89 17.56 6.28
N TYR A 556 -1.97 16.77 5.72
CA TYR A 556 -0.81 16.23 6.45
C TYR A 556 0.31 17.25 6.74
N SER A 557 0.26 18.40 6.09
CA SER A 557 1.13 19.56 6.34
C SER A 557 0.44 20.66 7.16
N CYS A 558 -0.88 20.60 7.31
CA CYS A 558 -1.70 21.59 8.00
C CYS A 558 -2.10 21.09 9.40
N THR A 559 -1.28 21.37 10.42
CA THR A 559 -1.40 20.79 11.77
C THR A 559 -2.81 20.89 12.36
N ARG A 560 -3.46 22.05 12.26
CA ARG A 560 -4.83 22.25 12.76
C ARG A 560 -5.91 21.52 11.95
N ALA A 561 -5.70 21.34 10.64
CA ALA A 561 -6.61 20.51 9.86
C ALA A 561 -6.53 19.05 10.32
N LEU A 562 -5.33 18.52 10.53
CA LEU A 562 -5.11 17.17 11.05
C LEU A 562 -5.67 16.99 12.48
N GLU A 563 -5.62 18.03 13.32
CA GLU A 563 -6.22 18.03 14.67
C GLU A 563 -7.75 17.97 14.65
N TYR A 564 -8.41 18.75 13.77
CA TYR A 564 -9.85 18.98 13.82
C TYR A 564 -10.68 18.30 12.71
N MET A 565 -10.05 17.71 11.70
CA MET A 565 -10.66 16.99 10.55
C MET A 565 -11.83 16.08 10.97
N ALA A 566 -11.59 15.16 11.91
CA ALA A 566 -12.63 14.25 12.40
C ALA A 566 -13.53 14.91 13.47
N TYR A 567 -12.97 15.81 14.28
CA TYR A 567 -13.68 16.44 15.41
C TYR A 567 -14.87 17.28 14.94
N ASN A 568 -14.67 18.12 13.92
CA ASN A 568 -15.69 19.04 13.40
C ASN A 568 -16.91 18.29 12.83
N ALA A 569 -16.68 17.17 12.13
CA ALA A 569 -17.73 16.33 11.57
C ALA A 569 -18.43 15.41 12.60
N THR A 570 -17.73 14.95 13.65
CA THR A 570 -18.22 13.87 14.56
C THR A 570 -19.59 14.16 15.17
N THR A 571 -19.78 15.33 15.78
CA THR A 571 -21.03 15.69 16.47
C THR A 571 -22.24 15.82 15.53
N PRO A 572 -22.20 16.65 14.47
CA PRO A 572 -23.34 16.79 13.55
C PRO A 572 -23.66 15.48 12.81
N LEU A 573 -22.63 14.72 12.41
CA LEU A 573 -22.77 13.42 11.76
C LEU A 573 -23.46 12.40 12.69
N SER A 574 -23.07 12.35 13.96
CA SER A 574 -23.70 11.51 14.98
C SER A 574 -25.15 11.92 15.25
N THR A 575 -25.42 13.23 15.34
CA THR A 575 -26.80 13.75 15.47
C THR A 575 -27.67 13.30 14.30
N TRP A 576 -27.18 13.48 13.07
CA TRP A 576 -27.94 13.10 11.87
C TRP A 576 -28.20 11.59 11.78
N LYS A 577 -27.16 10.76 11.97
CA LYS A 577 -27.30 9.28 11.99
C LYS A 577 -28.35 8.83 13.01
N ASN A 578 -28.40 9.43 14.21
CA ASN A 578 -29.39 9.12 15.24
C ASN A 578 -30.80 9.69 14.97
N ILE A 579 -30.99 10.51 13.94
CA ILE A 579 -32.30 10.95 13.46
C ILE A 579 -32.81 9.96 12.40
N TYR A 580 -32.16 9.86 11.23
CA TYR A 580 -32.73 9.13 10.10
C TYR A 580 -32.73 7.60 10.30
N LEU A 581 -31.67 7.03 10.88
CA LEU A 581 -31.60 5.58 11.11
C LEU A 581 -32.43 5.12 12.32
N LYS A 582 -33.06 6.00 13.10
CA LYS A 582 -33.69 5.62 14.37
C LYS A 582 -34.73 4.49 14.20
N ALA A 583 -35.71 4.69 13.31
CA ALA A 583 -36.79 3.74 13.09
C ALA A 583 -36.27 2.42 12.49
N ARG A 584 -35.37 2.49 11.51
CA ARG A 584 -34.70 1.32 10.92
C ARG A 584 -33.91 0.53 11.96
N THR A 585 -33.12 1.21 12.80
CA THR A 585 -32.35 0.59 13.89
C THR A 585 -33.26 -0.10 14.90
N GLU A 586 -34.37 0.54 15.29
CA GLU A 586 -35.35 -0.02 16.21
C GLU A 586 -36.03 -1.26 15.61
N ALA A 587 -36.35 -1.26 14.32
CA ALA A 587 -36.89 -2.42 13.60
C ALA A 587 -35.86 -3.56 13.46
N LEU A 588 -34.65 -3.28 12.96
CA LEU A 588 -33.58 -4.27 12.77
C LEU A 588 -33.17 -4.95 14.07
N ARG A 589 -33.15 -4.22 15.20
CA ARG A 589 -32.88 -4.80 16.54
C ARG A 589 -33.87 -5.89 16.95
N THR A 590 -35.10 -5.91 16.41
CA THR A 590 -36.05 -7.01 16.68
C THR A 590 -35.62 -8.33 16.02
N LEU A 591 -34.73 -8.26 15.03
CA LEU A 591 -34.29 -9.39 14.21
C LEU A 591 -32.95 -9.99 14.63
N THR A 592 -32.21 -9.34 15.54
CA THR A 592 -30.79 -9.64 15.84
C THR A 592 -30.58 -10.59 17.03
N GLY A 593 -31.65 -11.13 17.61
CA GLY A 593 -31.59 -12.10 18.70
C GLY A 593 -31.03 -11.49 19.99
N SER A 594 -29.83 -11.93 20.38
CA SER A 594 -29.06 -11.44 21.53
C SER A 594 -28.02 -10.37 21.17
N TYR A 595 -27.76 -10.13 19.87
CA TYR A 595 -26.85 -9.08 19.43
C TYR A 595 -27.50 -7.70 19.60
N ASN A 596 -26.83 -6.80 20.33
CA ASN A 596 -27.31 -5.45 20.58
C ASN A 596 -27.07 -4.52 19.39
N TRP A 597 -27.99 -4.51 18.42
CA TRP A 597 -27.91 -3.69 17.22
C TRP A 597 -28.10 -2.19 17.52
N THR A 598 -27.19 -1.35 17.02
CA THR A 598 -27.13 0.10 17.27
C THR A 598 -27.26 0.91 15.98
N THR A 599 -27.35 2.24 16.12
CA THR A 599 -27.33 3.19 15.00
C THR A 599 -26.05 3.03 14.17
N THR A 600 -24.91 2.74 14.83
CA THR A 600 -23.63 2.49 14.16
C THR A 600 -23.65 1.19 13.37
N ASP A 601 -24.24 0.11 13.90
CA ASP A 601 -24.38 -1.13 13.12
C ASP A 601 -25.25 -0.94 11.87
N SER A 602 -26.29 -0.10 11.98
CA SER A 602 -27.14 0.25 10.84
C SER A 602 -26.41 1.11 9.80
N PHE A 603 -25.55 2.05 10.22
CA PHE A 603 -24.74 2.84 9.29
C PHE A 603 -23.67 1.97 8.61
N ASN A 604 -22.95 1.15 9.38
CA ASN A 604 -21.93 0.24 8.87
C ASN A 604 -22.52 -0.77 7.86
N ALA A 605 -23.78 -1.16 8.00
CA ALA A 605 -24.49 -1.97 7.01
C ALA A 605 -24.72 -1.22 5.69
N GLN A 606 -25.02 0.09 5.72
CA GLN A 606 -25.08 0.92 4.51
C GLN A 606 -23.68 1.10 3.87
N ASP A 607 -22.62 1.22 4.67
CA ASP A 607 -21.24 1.19 4.15
C ASP A 607 -20.89 -0.15 3.48
N MET A 608 -21.34 -1.29 4.05
CA MET A 608 -21.15 -2.60 3.40
C MET A 608 -21.91 -2.71 2.09
N CYS A 609 -23.14 -2.19 1.98
CA CYS A 609 -23.86 -2.12 0.71
C CYS A 609 -23.02 -1.45 -0.39
N ALA A 610 -22.37 -0.32 -0.08
CA ALA A 610 -21.48 0.35 -1.02
C ALA A 610 -20.22 -0.47 -1.34
N TYR A 611 -19.50 -0.93 -0.31
CA TYR A 611 -18.19 -1.57 -0.45
C TYR A 611 -18.24 -3.00 -0.99
N GLU A 612 -19.22 -3.81 -0.61
CA GLU A 612 -19.41 -5.15 -1.17
C GLU A 612 -19.86 -5.05 -2.63
N THR A 613 -20.78 -4.15 -2.99
CA THR A 613 -21.20 -4.07 -4.40
C THR A 613 -20.06 -3.64 -5.32
N ILE A 614 -19.19 -2.68 -4.96
CA ILE A 614 -18.02 -2.34 -5.79
C ILE A 614 -16.92 -3.41 -5.81
N SER A 615 -16.86 -4.28 -4.80
CA SER A 615 -15.83 -5.34 -4.67
C SER A 615 -16.27 -6.68 -5.26
N TYR A 616 -17.54 -7.02 -5.12
CA TYR A 616 -18.14 -8.32 -5.43
C TYR A 616 -19.20 -8.26 -6.54
N GLY A 617 -19.73 -7.08 -6.83
CA GLY A 617 -20.78 -6.82 -7.81
C GLY A 617 -22.20 -6.76 -7.24
N TYR A 618 -22.41 -7.12 -5.98
CA TYR A 618 -23.70 -7.12 -5.29
C TYR A 618 -23.51 -7.14 -3.76
N SER A 619 -24.50 -6.70 -2.97
CA SER A 619 -24.52 -6.81 -1.51
C SER A 619 -25.91 -7.03 -0.94
N GLN A 620 -26.07 -8.08 -0.12
CA GLN A 620 -27.33 -8.34 0.61
C GLN A 620 -27.68 -7.25 1.63
N PHE A 621 -26.73 -6.39 2.01
CA PHE A 621 -27.00 -5.26 2.90
C PHE A 621 -27.84 -4.17 2.23
N CYS A 622 -27.86 -4.07 0.90
CA CYS A 622 -28.61 -3.01 0.21
C CYS A 622 -30.12 -3.17 0.39
N GLU A 623 -30.66 -4.39 0.22
CA GLU A 623 -32.08 -4.72 0.41
C GLU A 623 -32.60 -4.52 1.85
N VAL A 624 -31.71 -4.27 2.83
CA VAL A 624 -32.07 -4.03 4.24
C VAL A 624 -32.70 -2.64 4.46
N PHE A 625 -32.46 -1.70 3.53
CA PHE A 625 -32.82 -0.27 3.66
C PHE A 625 -33.78 0.20 2.55
N THR A 626 -34.54 1.26 2.82
CA THR A 626 -35.32 1.95 1.78
C THR A 626 -34.47 2.91 0.97
N PHE A 627 -34.98 3.31 -0.19
CA PHE A 627 -34.35 4.36 -1.00
C PHE A 627 -34.21 5.68 -0.23
N GLU A 628 -35.22 6.07 0.55
CA GLU A 628 -35.17 7.27 1.40
C GLU A 628 -34.06 7.18 2.45
N GLU A 629 -33.81 6.00 3.04
CA GLU A 629 -32.69 5.78 3.95
C GLU A 629 -31.33 5.88 3.25
N PHE A 630 -31.25 5.63 1.94
CA PHE A 630 -30.07 5.94 1.12
C PHE A 630 -29.96 7.43 0.74
N GLU A 631 -31.07 8.13 0.45
CA GLU A 631 -31.04 9.59 0.22
C GLU A 631 -30.50 10.33 1.46
N ASN A 632 -30.86 9.84 2.66
CA ASN A 632 -30.38 10.35 3.95
C ASN A 632 -28.94 9.88 4.31
N PHE A 633 -28.48 8.73 3.79
CA PHE A 633 -27.10 8.24 3.91
C PHE A 633 -26.12 9.10 3.11
N GLY A 634 -26.45 9.46 1.87
CA GLY A 634 -25.65 10.41 1.08
C GLY A 634 -25.46 11.74 1.80
N TYR A 635 -26.53 12.27 2.40
CA TYR A 635 -26.48 13.50 3.20
C TYR A 635 -25.57 13.41 4.44
N ALA A 636 -25.32 12.21 4.98
CA ALA A 636 -24.36 12.02 6.05
C ALA A 636 -22.91 12.32 5.59
N PHE A 637 -22.52 11.85 4.40
CA PHE A 637 -21.23 12.20 3.81
C PHE A 637 -21.15 13.65 3.34
N ASP A 638 -22.28 14.25 2.95
CA ASP A 638 -22.33 15.67 2.59
C ASP A 638 -22.00 16.55 3.82
N ILE A 639 -22.58 16.24 4.99
CA ILE A 639 -22.19 16.84 6.28
C ILE A 639 -20.69 16.63 6.55
N GLU A 640 -20.19 15.40 6.39
CA GLU A 640 -18.81 15.04 6.71
C GLU A 640 -17.79 15.80 5.86
N PHE A 641 -17.88 15.74 4.52
CA PHE A 641 -16.93 16.41 3.63
C PHE A 641 -17.00 17.94 3.73
N ALA A 642 -18.19 18.53 3.91
CA ALA A 642 -18.32 19.98 4.10
C ALA A 642 -17.58 20.49 5.34
N ASN A 643 -17.50 19.68 6.41
CA ASN A 643 -16.89 20.03 7.69
C ASN A 643 -15.43 19.57 7.82
N MET A 644 -15.01 18.58 7.02
CA MET A 644 -13.64 18.05 7.00
C MET A 644 -12.69 18.88 6.12
N VAL A 645 -13.17 19.29 4.93
CA VAL A 645 -12.37 19.99 3.90
C VAL A 645 -13.14 21.09 3.16
N GLY A 646 -14.47 21.10 3.23
CA GLY A 646 -15.31 22.13 2.62
C GLY A 646 -15.35 23.47 3.37
N PHE A 647 -16.28 24.33 2.98
CA PHE A 647 -16.45 25.68 3.54
C PHE A 647 -16.82 25.74 5.03
N ALA A 648 -17.26 24.64 5.64
CA ALA A 648 -17.52 24.55 7.08
C ALA A 648 -16.30 24.03 7.88
N CYS A 649 -15.19 23.69 7.22
CA CYS A 649 -13.91 23.43 7.87
C CYS A 649 -13.13 24.74 8.12
N PRO A 650 -12.67 25.04 9.35
CA PRO A 650 -11.84 26.21 9.62
C PRO A 650 -10.50 26.25 8.87
N ALA A 651 -10.09 25.14 8.24
CA ALA A 651 -8.90 25.04 7.40
C ALA A 651 -9.22 24.51 5.99
N GLY A 652 -10.48 24.64 5.52
CA GLY A 652 -10.91 24.12 4.23
C GLY A 652 -10.14 24.74 3.05
N ARG A 653 -10.03 26.07 3.00
CA ARG A 653 -9.23 26.77 1.96
C ARG A 653 -7.75 26.43 2.07
N ALA A 654 -7.22 26.40 3.29
CA ALA A 654 -5.80 26.20 3.55
C ALA A 654 -5.29 24.80 3.12
N GLN A 655 -6.17 23.78 3.10
CA GLN A 655 -5.80 22.44 2.62
C GLN A 655 -5.67 22.32 1.09
N GLY A 656 -6.31 23.20 0.32
CA GLY A 656 -6.28 23.19 -1.15
C GLY A 656 -5.43 24.27 -1.79
N ILE A 657 -4.97 25.28 -1.04
CA ILE A 657 -4.42 26.51 -1.61
C ILE A 657 -3.13 26.31 -2.42
N ALA A 658 -2.26 25.38 -2.03
CA ALA A 658 -1.03 25.10 -2.80
C ALA A 658 -1.32 24.69 -4.25
N TRP A 659 -2.35 23.86 -4.49
CA TRP A 659 -2.71 23.44 -5.86
C TRP A 659 -3.30 24.60 -6.68
N VAL A 660 -4.02 25.53 -6.03
CA VAL A 660 -4.50 26.75 -6.68
C VAL A 660 -3.34 27.64 -7.11
N GLU A 661 -2.36 27.88 -6.23
CA GLU A 661 -1.15 28.66 -6.56
C GLU A 661 -0.32 27.99 -7.68
N GLU A 662 -0.19 26.67 -7.67
CA GLU A 662 0.43 25.89 -8.76
C GLU A 662 -0.33 26.03 -10.09
N PHE A 663 -1.67 25.94 -10.06
CA PHE A 663 -2.51 26.14 -11.24
C PHE A 663 -2.30 27.54 -11.83
N LEU A 664 -2.30 28.59 -10.99
CA LEU A 664 -2.05 29.96 -11.45
C LEU A 664 -0.67 30.09 -12.09
N ALA A 665 0.37 29.53 -11.45
CA ALA A 665 1.74 29.54 -11.96
C ALA A 665 1.87 28.85 -13.33
N ARG A 666 1.19 27.70 -13.53
CA ARG A 666 1.13 26.99 -14.82
C ARG A 666 0.37 27.75 -15.91
N VAL A 667 -0.71 28.45 -15.55
CA VAL A 667 -1.47 29.30 -16.50
C VAL A 667 -0.67 30.54 -16.91
N GLU A 668 0.11 31.12 -15.99
CA GLU A 668 1.01 32.25 -16.29
C GLU A 668 2.40 31.82 -16.82
N GLY A 669 2.62 30.50 -16.99
CA GLY A 669 3.79 29.93 -17.64
C GLY A 669 5.09 29.95 -16.81
N HIS A 670 5.04 30.17 -15.50
CA HIS A 670 6.22 30.29 -14.65
C HIS A 670 6.25 29.29 -13.48
N LEU A 671 7.45 28.97 -12.99
CA LEU A 671 7.64 28.14 -11.79
C LEU A 671 7.03 28.79 -10.55
N LEU A 672 6.71 28.01 -9.53
CA LEU A 672 6.07 28.52 -8.31
C LEU A 672 7.00 29.46 -7.54
N GLN A 673 6.50 30.64 -7.16
CA GLN A 673 7.28 31.67 -6.43
C GLN A 673 6.74 31.92 -5.01
N THR A 674 5.48 31.57 -4.76
CA THR A 674 4.81 31.76 -3.47
C THR A 674 5.44 30.89 -2.38
N THR A 675 5.73 31.49 -1.23
CA THR A 675 6.06 30.76 0.02
C THR A 675 5.03 31.11 1.09
N GLY A 676 4.68 30.14 1.96
CA GLY A 676 3.54 30.24 2.87
C GLY A 676 2.32 29.41 2.43
N THR A 677 2.55 28.24 1.85
CA THR A 677 1.55 27.20 1.54
C THR A 677 2.13 25.81 1.79
N ASN A 678 1.31 24.76 1.64
CA ASN A 678 1.71 23.36 1.64
C ASN A 678 2.41 22.88 0.33
N ALA A 679 2.79 23.78 -0.58
CA ALA A 679 3.52 23.43 -1.80
C ALA A 679 4.94 22.90 -1.49
N ASN A 680 5.46 22.03 -2.35
CA ASN A 680 6.79 21.45 -2.17
C ASN A 680 7.80 22.19 -3.02
N MET A 681 8.34 23.30 -2.48
CA MET A 681 9.25 24.19 -3.21
C MET A 681 10.48 23.49 -3.84
N THR A 682 10.87 22.30 -3.37
CA THR A 682 11.93 21.49 -4.01
C THR A 682 11.50 20.93 -5.38
N LEU A 683 10.23 20.56 -5.51
CA LEU A 683 9.61 20.08 -6.74
C LEU A 683 9.12 21.24 -7.61
N ASP A 684 8.45 22.23 -6.99
CA ASP A 684 7.65 23.25 -7.69
C ASP A 684 8.49 24.46 -8.17
N THR A 685 9.76 24.56 -7.73
CA THR A 685 10.78 25.48 -8.31
C THR A 685 11.73 24.78 -9.29
N ASN A 686 11.51 23.50 -9.60
CA ASN A 686 12.36 22.71 -10.49
C ASN A 686 11.60 22.37 -11.78
N PRO A 687 12.01 22.87 -12.97
CA PRO A 687 11.27 22.66 -14.22
C PRO A 687 11.26 21.21 -14.70
N VAL A 688 12.07 20.31 -14.12
CA VAL A 688 11.98 18.87 -14.39
C VAL A 688 10.74 18.26 -13.75
N THR A 689 10.40 18.66 -12.53
CA THR A 689 9.28 18.13 -11.74
C THR A 689 8.02 18.99 -11.82
N PHE A 690 8.17 20.26 -12.17
CA PHE A 690 7.09 21.22 -12.41
C PHE A 690 7.31 21.98 -13.75
N PRO A 691 7.26 21.29 -14.90
CA PRO A 691 7.32 21.94 -16.21
C PRO A 691 6.09 22.81 -16.45
N THR A 692 6.27 23.97 -17.10
CA THR A 692 5.20 24.96 -17.38
C THR A 692 4.98 25.21 -18.88
N ASP A 693 5.65 24.44 -19.73
CA ASP A 693 5.55 24.41 -21.19
C ASP A 693 4.67 23.25 -21.71
N GLN A 694 3.88 22.65 -20.82
CA GLN A 694 2.89 21.62 -21.14
C GLN A 694 1.51 22.25 -21.39
N ASN A 695 0.71 21.62 -22.27
CA ASN A 695 -0.70 21.94 -22.46
C ASN A 695 -1.64 20.95 -21.75
N LEU A 696 -1.10 19.91 -21.13
CA LEU A 696 -1.81 18.89 -20.34
C LEU A 696 -1.17 18.80 -18.97
N TYR A 697 -1.96 18.98 -17.91
CA TYR A 697 -1.55 18.80 -16.53
C TYR A 697 -2.45 17.76 -15.87
N LEU A 698 -1.87 16.63 -15.47
CA LEU A 698 -2.60 15.45 -14.97
C LEU A 698 -2.18 15.17 -13.53
N ASP A 699 -3.00 15.58 -12.57
CA ASP A 699 -2.75 15.41 -11.15
C ASP A 699 -3.78 14.45 -10.52
N PHE A 700 -3.30 13.50 -9.71
CA PHE A 700 -4.12 12.47 -9.05
C PHE A 700 -4.12 12.68 -7.53
N SER A 701 -5.33 12.78 -6.95
CA SER A 701 -5.59 13.20 -5.56
C SER A 701 -6.69 12.33 -4.89
N HIS A 702 -7.05 12.63 -3.65
CA HIS A 702 -8.21 12.02 -2.96
C HIS A 702 -9.46 12.90 -3.11
N ASP A 703 -10.61 12.39 -2.67
CA ASP A 703 -11.85 13.16 -2.51
C ASP A 703 -11.63 14.43 -1.65
N ALA A 704 -10.92 14.27 -0.54
CA ALA A 704 -10.57 15.34 0.37
C ALA A 704 -9.79 16.49 -0.34
N GLY A 705 -8.87 16.14 -1.24
CA GLY A 705 -8.08 17.11 -1.99
C GLY A 705 -8.91 17.90 -3.00
N ILE A 706 -9.78 17.23 -3.78
CA ILE A 706 -10.67 17.90 -4.75
C ILE A 706 -11.61 18.88 -4.05
N VAL A 707 -12.26 18.48 -2.94
CA VAL A 707 -13.15 19.38 -2.18
C VAL A 707 -12.38 20.55 -1.56
N ALA A 708 -11.16 20.32 -1.04
CA ALA A 708 -10.31 21.39 -0.54
C ALA A 708 -9.89 22.37 -1.65
N VAL A 709 -9.59 21.89 -2.86
CA VAL A 709 -9.23 22.73 -4.02
C VAL A 709 -10.41 23.59 -4.49
N LEU A 710 -11.62 23.02 -4.62
CA LEU A 710 -12.83 23.80 -4.93
C LEU A 710 -13.15 24.84 -3.84
N THR A 711 -12.87 24.50 -2.58
CA THR A 711 -13.01 25.42 -1.44
C THR A 711 -11.96 26.54 -1.50
N ALA A 712 -10.70 26.22 -1.81
CA ALA A 712 -9.60 27.18 -1.96
C ALA A 712 -9.84 28.17 -3.11
N PHE A 713 -10.24 27.68 -4.29
CA PHE A 713 -10.71 28.53 -5.40
C PHE A 713 -11.89 29.42 -4.99
N GLY A 714 -12.73 28.97 -4.05
CA GLY A 714 -13.84 29.74 -3.51
C GLY A 714 -15.17 29.52 -4.24
N PHE A 715 -15.46 28.29 -4.69
CA PHE A 715 -16.78 27.91 -5.23
C PHE A 715 -17.90 27.97 -4.17
N ARG A 716 -18.27 29.19 -3.73
CA ARG A 716 -19.23 29.45 -2.65
C ARG A 716 -20.66 28.99 -2.93
N GLN A 717 -21.00 28.59 -4.16
CA GLN A 717 -22.20 27.79 -4.44
C GLN A 717 -22.26 26.47 -3.63
N PHE A 718 -21.11 25.98 -3.16
CA PHE A 718 -20.96 24.82 -2.28
C PHE A 718 -20.79 25.19 -0.78
N ALA A 719 -20.99 26.46 -0.41
CA ALA A 719 -20.85 26.98 0.96
C ALA A 719 -22.21 27.14 1.69
N GLU A 720 -23.22 26.38 1.29
CA GLU A 720 -24.53 26.38 1.93
C GLU A 720 -24.47 25.79 3.35
N SER A 721 -25.42 26.18 4.21
CA SER A 721 -25.56 25.54 5.52
C SER A 721 -26.25 24.18 5.37
N LEU A 722 -25.60 23.13 5.84
CA LEU A 722 -26.14 21.78 5.95
C LEU A 722 -26.61 21.56 7.40
N PRO A 723 -27.92 21.52 7.72
CA PRO A 723 -28.38 21.25 9.08
C PRO A 723 -28.16 19.79 9.49
N ALA A 724 -27.64 19.55 10.70
CA ALA A 724 -27.54 18.21 11.29
C ALA A 724 -28.90 17.54 11.59
N THR A 725 -30.01 18.24 11.31
CA THR A 725 -31.39 17.78 11.45
C THR A 725 -32.05 17.35 10.13
N GLY A 726 -31.35 17.49 8.99
CA GLY A 726 -31.83 17.05 7.67
C GLY A 726 -31.45 17.98 6.51
N PRO A 727 -31.52 17.49 5.26
CA PRO A 727 -31.03 18.20 4.07
C PRO A 727 -31.84 19.47 3.74
N PRO A 728 -31.20 20.54 3.24
CA PRO A 728 -31.91 21.70 2.71
C PRO A 728 -32.60 21.39 1.37
N LEU A 729 -33.74 22.03 1.11
CA LEU A 729 -34.60 21.73 -0.05
C LEU A 729 -33.92 21.82 -1.43
N TYR A 730 -32.86 22.63 -1.55
CA TYR A 730 -32.15 22.90 -2.81
C TYR A 730 -30.65 22.63 -2.69
N GLN A 731 -30.27 21.61 -1.91
CA GLN A 731 -28.89 21.25 -1.59
C GLN A 731 -27.99 21.15 -2.85
N GLN A 732 -26.98 22.01 -2.92
CA GLN A 732 -25.94 22.08 -3.96
C GLN A 732 -24.72 21.22 -3.65
N PHE A 733 -24.24 21.20 -2.40
CA PHE A 733 -23.08 20.40 -2.02
C PHE A 733 -23.49 18.95 -1.81
N LYS A 734 -23.27 18.12 -2.84
CA LYS A 734 -23.47 16.66 -2.79
C LYS A 734 -22.17 15.95 -3.12
N SER A 735 -21.60 15.29 -2.13
CA SER A 735 -20.37 14.48 -2.21
C SER A 735 -20.43 13.44 -3.33
N SER A 736 -21.59 12.81 -3.57
CA SER A 736 -21.77 11.88 -4.70
C SER A 736 -21.73 12.55 -6.08
N LYS A 737 -22.11 13.82 -6.20
CA LYS A 737 -22.04 14.60 -7.45
C LYS A 737 -20.68 15.28 -7.68
N ILE A 738 -19.93 15.53 -6.61
CA ILE A 738 -18.65 16.27 -6.66
C ILE A 738 -17.47 15.30 -6.61
N VAL A 739 -17.44 14.37 -5.65
CA VAL A 739 -16.37 13.38 -5.44
C VAL A 739 -16.89 11.94 -5.27
N PRO A 740 -17.63 11.37 -6.25
CA PRO A 740 -17.79 9.91 -6.36
C PRO A 740 -16.43 9.25 -6.59
N PHE A 741 -16.35 7.92 -6.57
CA PHE A 741 -15.14 7.22 -7.02
C PHE A 741 -14.81 7.60 -8.45
N ALA A 742 -13.51 7.72 -8.76
CA ALA A 742 -13.03 8.28 -10.03
C ALA A 742 -13.59 9.67 -10.40
N GLY A 743 -14.13 10.43 -9.44
CA GLY A 743 -14.57 11.81 -9.64
C GLY A 743 -13.39 12.74 -9.97
N ARG A 744 -13.61 13.76 -10.80
CA ARG A 744 -12.56 14.67 -11.28
C ARG A 744 -13.08 16.07 -11.60
N THR A 745 -12.20 17.04 -11.43
CA THR A 745 -12.34 18.41 -11.95
C THR A 745 -11.40 18.58 -13.13
N ASN A 746 -11.95 18.97 -14.28
CA ASN A 746 -11.17 19.41 -15.44
C ASN A 746 -11.31 20.94 -15.57
N ILE A 747 -10.22 21.62 -15.89
CA ILE A 747 -10.18 23.07 -16.11
C ILE A 747 -9.59 23.33 -17.49
N GLU A 748 -10.41 23.85 -18.38
CA GLU A 748 -10.02 24.20 -19.75
C GLU A 748 -9.67 25.69 -19.82
N ILE A 749 -8.54 26.01 -20.45
CA ILE A 749 -8.22 27.36 -20.90
C ILE A 749 -8.57 27.46 -22.37
N ILE A 750 -9.53 28.32 -22.73
CA ILE A 750 -10.11 28.40 -24.07
C ILE A 750 -9.73 29.72 -24.73
N LYS A 751 -9.04 29.66 -25.86
CA LYS A 751 -8.72 30.80 -26.73
C LYS A 751 -9.81 30.95 -27.80
N ALA A 752 -10.55 32.06 -27.75
CA ALA A 752 -11.58 32.41 -28.72
C ALA A 752 -11.11 33.53 -29.68
N PRO A 753 -11.42 33.47 -30.99
CA PRO A 753 -10.97 34.47 -31.97
C PRO A 753 -11.62 35.85 -31.78
N ASN A 754 -12.78 35.90 -31.15
CA ASN A 754 -13.55 37.09 -30.75
C ASN A 754 -14.12 36.83 -29.34
N GLN A 755 -14.68 37.85 -28.68
CA GLN A 755 -15.44 37.67 -27.45
C GLN A 755 -16.66 36.77 -27.73
N VAL A 756 -16.89 35.76 -26.89
CA VAL A 756 -18.04 34.86 -26.95
C VAL A 756 -19.22 35.52 -26.24
N ALA A 757 -20.40 35.50 -26.85
CA ALA A 757 -21.62 36.06 -26.28
C ALA A 757 -21.95 35.41 -24.92
N ALA A 758 -22.39 36.22 -23.94
CA ALA A 758 -22.72 35.77 -22.58
C ALA A 758 -24.04 34.98 -22.49
N VAL A 759 -24.90 35.11 -23.49
CA VAL A 759 -26.05 34.23 -23.73
C VAL A 759 -25.85 33.62 -25.11
N ARG A 760 -25.81 32.28 -25.18
CA ARG A 760 -25.47 31.55 -26.40
C ARG A 760 -26.71 31.40 -27.31
N PRO A 761 -26.53 31.48 -28.64
CA PRO A 761 -27.65 31.30 -29.56
C PRO A 761 -28.21 29.87 -29.46
N ALA A 762 -29.54 29.74 -29.41
CA ALA A 762 -30.21 28.45 -29.40
C ALA A 762 -30.18 27.82 -30.80
N GLY A 763 -29.35 26.78 -30.97
CA GLY A 763 -29.18 26.09 -32.26
C GLY A 763 -27.82 26.42 -32.90
N ASP A 764 -27.83 27.08 -34.06
CA ASP A 764 -26.60 27.39 -34.80
C ASP A 764 -25.69 28.33 -33.99
N GLN A 765 -24.40 28.00 -33.94
CA GLN A 765 -23.38 28.73 -33.21
C GLN A 765 -22.62 29.72 -34.12
N SER A 766 -23.15 30.03 -35.32
CA SER A 766 -22.66 31.10 -36.19
C SER A 766 -22.54 32.44 -35.47
N ASP A 767 -23.54 32.74 -34.64
CA ASP A 767 -23.75 34.04 -33.99
C ASP A 767 -23.27 34.03 -32.53
N ALA A 768 -22.41 33.06 -32.16
CA ALA A 768 -21.90 32.89 -30.80
C ALA A 768 -20.80 33.92 -30.40
N TYR A 769 -20.43 34.83 -31.30
CA TYR A 769 -19.40 35.86 -31.09
C TYR A 769 -20.00 37.27 -31.11
N VAL A 770 -19.38 38.18 -30.36
CA VAL A 770 -19.73 39.61 -30.36
C VAL A 770 -18.97 40.32 -31.47
N ASP A 771 -19.69 40.89 -32.44
CA ASP A 771 -19.13 41.59 -33.60
C ASP A 771 -18.15 42.72 -33.20
N GLY A 772 -17.03 42.80 -33.93
CA GLY A 772 -16.04 43.88 -33.78
C GLY A 772 -15.16 43.79 -32.52
N THR A 773 -15.29 42.73 -31.73
CA THR A 773 -14.37 42.43 -30.61
C THR A 773 -13.07 41.79 -31.10
N GLY A 774 -12.19 41.37 -30.18
CA GLY A 774 -10.91 40.75 -30.50
C GLY A 774 -10.69 39.43 -29.77
N GLU A 775 -9.53 38.81 -30.00
CA GLU A 775 -9.13 37.56 -29.37
C GLU A 775 -9.29 37.62 -27.85
N THR A 776 -10.06 36.68 -27.30
CA THR A 776 -10.46 36.65 -25.89
C THR A 776 -10.16 35.26 -25.30
N PHE A 777 -9.67 35.22 -24.07
CA PHE A 777 -9.39 33.97 -23.36
C PHE A 777 -10.43 33.74 -22.26
N TYR A 778 -10.89 32.50 -22.13
CA TYR A 778 -11.83 32.05 -21.13
C TYR A 778 -11.24 30.92 -20.30
N VAL A 779 -11.77 30.76 -19.08
CA VAL A 779 -11.62 29.56 -18.27
C VAL A 779 -12.97 28.88 -18.11
N HIS A 780 -12.95 27.55 -18.15
CA HIS A 780 -14.13 26.69 -18.07
C HIS A 780 -13.85 25.52 -17.13
N PHE A 781 -14.67 25.36 -16.09
CA PHE A 781 -14.53 24.30 -15.09
C PHE A 781 -15.61 23.22 -15.32
N LEU A 782 -15.20 21.96 -15.44
CA LEU A 782 -16.09 20.81 -15.49
C LEU A 782 -15.88 19.91 -14.26
N GLN A 783 -16.90 19.76 -13.43
CA GLN A 783 -16.94 18.73 -12.40
C GLN A 783 -17.65 17.49 -12.95
N ASN A 784 -16.96 16.36 -13.03
CA ASN A 784 -17.54 15.08 -13.44
C ASN A 784 -18.30 15.11 -14.80
N GLN A 785 -17.81 15.88 -15.77
CA GLN A 785 -18.44 16.14 -17.08
C GLN A 785 -19.68 17.05 -17.03
N ARG A 786 -19.78 17.94 -16.03
CA ARG A 786 -20.77 19.02 -15.97
C ARG A 786 -20.13 20.37 -15.65
N THR A 787 -20.55 21.41 -16.35
CA THR A 787 -20.05 22.77 -16.19
C THR A 787 -20.35 23.31 -14.78
N LEU A 788 -19.34 23.89 -14.12
CA LEU A 788 -19.51 24.68 -12.89
C LEU A 788 -19.68 26.17 -13.26
N PRO A 789 -20.83 26.81 -12.97
CA PRO A 789 -21.08 28.19 -13.35
C PRO A 789 -20.23 29.16 -12.51
N LEU A 790 -19.17 29.73 -13.11
CA LEU A 790 -18.21 30.56 -12.38
C LEU A 790 -18.86 31.82 -11.78
N HIS A 791 -19.83 32.41 -12.48
CA HIS A 791 -20.63 33.55 -12.00
C HIS A 791 -21.44 33.27 -10.71
N SER A 792 -21.73 32.00 -10.39
CA SER A 792 -22.47 31.62 -9.18
C SER A 792 -21.61 31.63 -7.91
N SER A 793 -20.29 31.80 -8.06
CA SER A 793 -19.33 31.85 -6.94
C SER A 793 -18.40 33.07 -6.99
N PHE A 794 -18.23 33.71 -8.15
CA PHE A 794 -17.33 34.84 -8.37
C PHE A 794 -18.09 36.03 -8.96
N GLU A 795 -18.45 37.01 -8.12
CA GLU A 795 -19.23 38.20 -8.51
C GLU A 795 -18.54 39.05 -9.59
N GLU A 796 -17.21 38.97 -9.69
CA GLU A 796 -16.45 39.63 -10.74
C GLU A 796 -16.63 38.98 -12.13
N CYS A 797 -17.07 37.71 -12.22
CA CYS A 797 -17.40 37.04 -13.48
C CYS A 797 -18.82 37.38 -13.93
N GLU A 798 -18.99 37.85 -15.18
CA GLU A 798 -20.32 38.12 -15.75
C GLU A 798 -21.23 36.88 -15.73
N TYR A 799 -22.54 37.09 -15.59
CA TYR A 799 -23.51 36.00 -15.77
C TYR A 799 -23.42 35.47 -17.20
N ARG A 800 -23.24 34.15 -17.33
CA ARG A 800 -23.16 33.43 -18.60
C ARG A 800 -23.93 32.11 -18.54
N ASP A 801 -24.70 31.81 -19.58
CA ASP A 801 -25.41 30.52 -19.69
C ASP A 801 -24.47 29.34 -20.02
N ASP A 802 -23.33 29.60 -20.67
CA ASP A 802 -22.23 28.65 -20.80
C ASP A 802 -21.34 28.50 -19.55
N GLY A 803 -21.63 29.24 -18.48
CA GLY A 803 -20.93 29.11 -17.18
C GLY A 803 -19.45 29.51 -17.16
N TRP A 804 -18.87 29.94 -18.29
CA TRP A 804 -17.47 30.34 -18.41
C TRP A 804 -17.18 31.65 -17.65
N CYS A 805 -15.91 32.05 -17.62
CA CYS A 805 -15.49 33.40 -17.22
C CYS A 805 -14.28 33.84 -18.04
N GLU A 806 -14.13 35.14 -18.29
CA GLU A 806 -12.92 35.65 -18.95
C GLU A 806 -11.69 35.35 -18.07
N LEU A 807 -10.63 34.84 -18.69
CA LEU A 807 -9.42 34.40 -17.99
C LEU A 807 -8.77 35.55 -17.21
N SER A 808 -8.74 36.76 -17.78
CA SER A 808 -8.11 37.92 -17.10
C SER A 808 -8.81 38.24 -15.77
N THR A 809 -10.15 38.25 -15.79
CA THR A 809 -11.03 38.43 -14.64
C THR A 809 -10.84 37.31 -13.62
N PHE A 810 -10.93 36.05 -14.03
CA PHE A 810 -10.77 34.91 -13.12
C PHE A 810 -9.39 34.92 -12.43
N MET A 811 -8.31 35.16 -13.17
CA MET A 811 -6.96 35.26 -12.61
C MET A 811 -6.84 36.44 -11.62
N ALA A 812 -7.52 37.57 -11.88
CA ALA A 812 -7.57 38.70 -10.95
C ALA A 812 -8.38 38.41 -9.66
N VAL A 813 -9.36 37.51 -9.70
CA VAL A 813 -10.03 36.99 -8.50
C VAL A 813 -9.10 36.04 -7.74
N GLN A 814 -8.51 35.06 -8.43
CA GLN A 814 -7.77 33.96 -7.80
C GLN A 814 -6.41 34.37 -7.23
N LYS A 815 -5.79 35.45 -7.72
CA LYS A 815 -4.60 36.05 -7.09
C LYS A 815 -4.84 36.60 -5.67
N LYS A 816 -6.09 36.62 -5.20
CA LYS A 816 -6.47 36.94 -3.81
C LYS A 816 -6.68 35.67 -2.96
N SER A 817 -6.69 34.48 -3.55
CA SER A 817 -7.09 33.24 -2.87
C SER A 817 -6.08 32.78 -1.81
N LEU A 818 -4.79 33.09 -1.97
CA LEU A 818 -3.79 32.89 -0.92
C LEU A 818 -4.11 33.68 0.35
N GLU A 819 -4.34 34.99 0.22
CA GLU A 819 -4.73 35.88 1.32
C GLU A 819 -6.05 35.40 1.96
N ARG A 820 -7.06 35.10 1.13
CA ARG A 820 -8.36 34.56 1.56
C ARG A 820 -8.24 33.20 2.26
N SER A 821 -7.21 32.39 1.99
CA SER A 821 -7.02 31.10 2.65
C SER A 821 -6.54 31.21 4.11
N GLN A 822 -5.97 32.35 4.47
CA GLN A 822 -5.34 32.61 5.77
C GLN A 822 -4.33 31.53 6.21
N PHE A 823 -3.65 30.85 5.26
CA PHE A 823 -2.92 29.59 5.45
C PHE A 823 -2.17 29.44 6.78
N GLU A 824 -1.28 30.38 7.13
CA GLU A 824 -0.51 30.34 8.38
C GLU A 824 -1.39 30.34 9.64
N TYR A 825 -2.44 31.18 9.67
CA TYR A 825 -3.37 31.24 10.80
C TYR A 825 -4.29 30.02 10.83
N ALA A 826 -4.79 29.58 9.66
CA ALA A 826 -5.60 28.38 9.54
C ALA A 826 -4.84 27.13 9.98
N CYS A 827 -3.62 26.89 9.50
CA CYS A 827 -2.86 25.66 9.74
C CYS A 827 -2.05 25.61 11.04
N PHE A 828 -1.59 26.77 11.55
CA PHE A 828 -0.67 26.84 12.70
C PHE A 828 -1.10 27.86 13.77
N GLY A 829 -2.16 28.63 13.55
CA GLY A 829 -2.64 29.65 14.46
C GLY A 829 -3.24 29.12 15.76
N ASN A 830 -3.46 30.04 16.70
CA ASN A 830 -4.18 29.74 17.94
C ASN A 830 -5.66 30.15 17.82
N TRP A 831 -6.48 29.21 17.36
CA TRP A 831 -7.93 29.26 17.31
C TRP A 831 -8.51 27.93 17.83
N THR A 832 -9.82 27.87 18.02
CA THR A 832 -10.57 26.68 18.47
C THR A 832 -11.81 26.49 17.61
N VAL A 833 -12.21 25.25 17.33
CA VAL A 833 -13.46 24.97 16.61
C VAL A 833 -14.65 25.57 17.37
N THR A 834 -15.43 26.38 16.67
CA THR A 834 -16.65 27.07 17.14
C THR A 834 -17.89 26.18 17.00
N GLU A 835 -19.09 26.71 17.28
CA GLU A 835 -20.34 25.95 17.14
C GLU A 835 -20.62 25.55 15.67
N TYR A 836 -21.25 24.40 15.47
CA TYR A 836 -21.55 23.88 14.14
C TYR A 836 -22.32 24.88 13.26
N GLY A 837 -21.85 25.09 12.03
CA GLY A 837 -22.45 26.03 11.07
C GLY A 837 -22.06 27.51 11.26
N THR A 838 -21.19 27.85 12.23
CA THR A 838 -20.61 29.21 12.32
C THR A 838 -19.58 29.49 11.22
N VAL A 839 -18.75 28.50 10.89
CA VAL A 839 -17.74 28.57 9.83
C VAL A 839 -18.43 28.38 8.47
N THR A 840 -18.23 29.34 7.57
CA THR A 840 -18.93 29.39 6.27
C THR A 840 -18.07 29.88 5.11
N ASP A 841 -16.76 30.05 5.28
CA ASP A 841 -15.80 30.47 4.22
C ASP A 841 -14.49 29.65 4.19
N GLY A 842 -14.44 28.50 4.87
CA GLY A 842 -13.26 27.61 4.84
C GLY A 842 -12.04 28.13 5.61
N VAL A 843 -12.24 29.04 6.56
CA VAL A 843 -11.25 29.73 7.40
C VAL A 843 -11.74 29.84 8.86
N PRO A 844 -10.87 30.13 9.85
CA PRO A 844 -11.30 30.30 11.25
C PRO A 844 -12.13 31.57 11.47
N VAL A 845 -12.93 31.58 12.54
CA VAL A 845 -13.88 32.65 12.93
C VAL A 845 -13.73 32.97 14.42
#